data_AF-A0A7C7JE89-F1
#
_entry.id   AF-A0A7C7JE89-F1
#
_cell.length_a   1.000
_cell.length_b   1.000
_cell.length_c   1.000
_cell.angle_alpha   90.00
_cell.angle_beta   90.00
_cell.angle_gamma   90.00
#
_symmetry.space_group_name_H-M   'P 1'
#
loop_
_entity.id
_entity.type
_entity.pdbx_description
1 polymer ?
#
loop_
_entity_poly.entity_id
_entity_poly.type
_entity_poly.pdbx_seq_one_letter_code
_entity_poly.pdbx_strand_id
1 'polypeptide(L)'
;MNPYMSKFPHLLLVLITATVVVQGCTTKRDGRAYRVYHNTTAKFNGFYYANEAMAEAEKKIEELYETNWDEVLPVFLDVDDNSAQQVYPLMERAIEKCSKVVDRHTMNPPKRERKSLNWPEMNKWIDDNYTVIGRAYYMKEDFAKAEEVFLFLARTVDSPDAQAWSFSWLGRIYLRTGNMVKAKNMLSKAEQYSDASQEVGVHTRLVFAQYHIQKENYEEAIRYIEEALGLIKKKNDKARPLFILAQCLRESGDSEGAIETFNKVVKLRTPYELEFQSKIQQAMTYERREGNSDPIIELLEEMLDDDKNTEYLDQIYYALAEVALEDRKRDEGIEHLETSVYVSEGNSRQLGKSYLRLADLHMEDLHYETAQAYYDSALVHMPEDNERLEDVTNLASNLTDLVINLRTIEEQDSLMELCDLSDNERRRVIEGLWEEMVDDLERRKEDKEAANEAAISAAGSAGAGMFWPYNGALRISGQQNFYDYWGERVLEDHWRRSSKIGNLFSDDPEEGEEEFNESQDPYDPANLPTVDEMLSELPCEAEERSNSLAMLAEAYYMAGLDYREKLEDPENAIDIWQELLARLDSSAFHPTATYQLYRTYLQREIEDGYTNPFCESCNSTFWADQIVNNYPGSEWAMLIENPDFLDAEEEAYEIERVAYEALLSRYYAKDYQATLLDIDVIIGERPENPLSCKYNLLRAQCVGGLTSYTGDRTPYFNALKAIIDVCPETEESEFASALLAQLGVVLSSVGTVPEESDEETSAFIVDVNKEHYFAILIPVEKGSGSNEKAQTSDFNKAFFGSKNLRITSNLLSRTHQIILVKSFLNQAKGMDYFSVFTGNREELIEVNSGGFDMFIINSENYIELFKNKDIEGYREFFNTHYLSTKSKQAP
;
A
#
# COMPACT_ATOMS: atom_id res chain seq x y z
N MET A 1 74.78 -41.28 -34.60
CA MET A 1 73.40 -41.38 -34.08
C MET A 1 72.71 -40.05 -34.34
N ASN A 2 71.51 -40.05 -34.93
CA ASN A 2 70.93 -38.85 -35.54
C ASN A 2 70.07 -38.06 -34.52
N PRO A 3 70.38 -36.79 -34.18
CA PRO A 3 69.71 -36.05 -33.11
C PRO A 3 68.24 -35.68 -33.39
N TYR A 4 67.73 -35.97 -34.59
CA TYR A 4 66.34 -35.68 -34.97
C TYR A 4 65.30 -36.66 -34.39
N MET A 5 65.70 -37.81 -33.82
CA MET A 5 64.75 -38.79 -33.29
C MET A 5 64.12 -38.43 -31.92
N SER A 6 64.69 -37.50 -31.15
CA SER A 6 64.14 -37.14 -29.82
C SER A 6 62.93 -36.20 -29.88
N LYS A 7 62.75 -35.44 -30.97
CA LYS A 7 61.60 -34.54 -31.15
C LYS A 7 60.36 -35.23 -31.75
N PHE A 8 60.54 -36.41 -32.36
CA PHE A 8 59.45 -37.18 -32.95
C PHE A 8 58.32 -37.55 -31.97
N PRO A 9 58.58 -38.06 -30.74
CA PRO A 9 57.50 -38.38 -29.81
C PRO A 9 56.75 -37.14 -29.32
N HIS A 10 57.41 -35.98 -29.14
CA HIS A 10 56.71 -34.74 -28.80
C HIS A 10 55.89 -34.18 -29.96
N LEU A 11 56.41 -34.21 -31.19
CA LEU A 11 55.65 -33.81 -32.38
C LEU A 11 54.43 -34.72 -32.58
N LEU A 12 54.60 -36.03 -32.39
CA LEU A 12 53.51 -37.01 -32.45
C LEU A 12 52.48 -36.77 -31.34
N LEU A 13 52.92 -36.51 -30.11
CA LEU A 13 52.03 -36.18 -28.99
C LEU A 13 51.22 -34.91 -29.28
N VAL A 14 51.86 -33.85 -29.81
CA VAL A 14 51.21 -32.60 -30.23
C VAL A 14 50.23 -32.83 -31.38
N LEU A 15 50.56 -33.67 -32.36
CA LEU A 15 49.65 -34.04 -33.46
C LEU A 15 48.47 -34.88 -32.96
N ILE A 16 48.68 -35.76 -31.98
CA ILE A 16 47.63 -36.55 -31.34
C ILE A 16 46.72 -35.67 -30.50
N THR A 17 47.24 -34.74 -29.68
CA THR A 17 46.38 -33.78 -28.97
C THR A 17 45.65 -32.85 -29.93
N ALA A 18 46.30 -32.36 -30.99
CA ALA A 18 45.64 -31.55 -32.02
C ALA A 18 44.53 -32.32 -32.75
N THR A 19 44.74 -33.59 -33.12
CA THR A 19 43.69 -34.40 -33.75
C THR A 19 42.57 -34.79 -32.78
N VAL A 20 42.85 -34.99 -31.49
CA VAL A 20 41.82 -35.19 -30.45
C VAL A 20 40.99 -33.92 -30.26
N VAL A 21 41.62 -32.74 -30.22
CA VAL A 21 40.92 -31.44 -30.13
C VAL A 21 40.05 -31.19 -31.38
N VAL A 22 40.59 -31.42 -32.58
CA VAL A 22 39.82 -31.24 -33.84
C VAL A 22 38.69 -32.28 -33.98
N GLN A 23 38.84 -33.49 -33.44
CA GLN A 23 37.74 -34.46 -33.41
C GLN A 23 36.69 -34.15 -32.32
N GLY A 24 37.07 -33.54 -31.20
CA GLY A 24 36.17 -33.26 -30.07
C GLY A 24 34.90 -32.48 -30.44
N CYS A 25 34.92 -31.67 -31.50
CA CYS A 25 33.83 -30.76 -31.86
C CYS A 25 32.56 -31.37 -32.45
N THR A 26 32.44 -32.70 -32.65
CA THR A 26 31.25 -33.29 -33.30
C THR A 26 30.27 -34.01 -32.35
N THR A 27 29.08 -33.42 -32.21
CA THR A 27 27.93 -33.99 -31.48
C THR A 27 27.27 -35.20 -32.15
N LYS A 28 27.70 -35.56 -33.37
CA LYS A 28 27.08 -36.62 -34.20
C LYS A 28 27.77 -37.99 -34.06
N ARG A 29 28.79 -38.12 -33.20
CA ARG A 29 29.52 -39.37 -32.95
C ARG A 29 29.53 -39.72 -31.46
N ASP A 30 29.52 -41.01 -31.16
CA ASP A 30 29.74 -41.52 -29.80
C ASP A 30 31.18 -42.01 -29.61
N GLY A 31 31.73 -41.81 -28.42
CA GLY A 31 33.06 -42.29 -28.02
C GLY A 31 33.59 -41.56 -26.79
N ARG A 32 34.48 -42.22 -26.00
CA ARG A 32 34.97 -41.69 -24.72
C ARG A 32 35.57 -40.27 -24.83
N ALA A 33 36.36 -39.98 -25.87
CA ALA A 33 36.96 -38.66 -26.05
C ALA A 33 35.91 -37.56 -26.31
N TYR A 34 34.93 -37.84 -27.20
CA TYR A 34 33.82 -36.94 -27.51
C TYR A 34 32.97 -36.68 -26.26
N ARG A 35 32.57 -37.75 -25.53
CA ARG A 35 31.83 -37.62 -24.28
C ARG A 35 32.61 -36.80 -23.26
N VAL A 36 33.91 -37.08 -23.01
CA VAL A 36 34.71 -36.29 -22.06
C VAL A 36 34.74 -34.81 -22.45
N TYR A 37 35.00 -34.49 -23.72
CA TYR A 37 34.97 -33.10 -24.20
C TYR A 37 33.61 -32.43 -23.96
N HIS A 38 32.51 -33.02 -24.45
CA HIS A 38 31.18 -32.42 -24.30
C HIS A 38 30.73 -32.31 -22.83
N ASN A 39 31.03 -33.30 -21.99
CA ASN A 39 30.73 -33.26 -20.55
C ASN A 39 31.58 -32.21 -19.82
N THR A 40 32.88 -32.11 -20.10
CA THR A 40 33.75 -31.10 -19.47
C THR A 40 33.32 -29.69 -19.86
N THR A 41 33.02 -29.46 -21.15
CA THR A 41 32.52 -28.15 -21.59
C THR A 41 31.14 -27.84 -21.00
N ALA A 42 30.21 -28.80 -20.98
CA ALA A 42 28.87 -28.56 -20.44
C ALA A 42 28.86 -28.33 -18.93
N LYS A 43 29.75 -29.00 -18.18
CA LYS A 43 29.96 -28.75 -16.75
C LYS A 43 30.52 -27.34 -16.52
N PHE A 44 31.68 -27.03 -17.10
CA PHE A 44 32.42 -25.82 -16.68
C PHE A 44 31.97 -24.56 -17.42
N ASN A 45 31.67 -24.62 -18.72
CA ASN A 45 31.32 -23.43 -19.49
C ASN A 45 29.83 -23.05 -19.40
N GLY A 46 28.97 -24.02 -19.08
CA GLY A 46 27.54 -23.85 -18.87
C GLY A 46 27.21 -23.90 -17.39
N PHE A 47 26.98 -25.10 -16.88
CA PHE A 47 26.44 -25.34 -15.53
C PHE A 47 27.17 -24.58 -14.41
N TYR A 48 28.51 -24.63 -14.36
CA TYR A 48 29.30 -23.99 -13.30
C TYR A 48 29.16 -22.45 -13.32
N TYR A 49 29.53 -21.79 -14.42
CA TYR A 49 29.44 -20.31 -14.52
C TYR A 49 28.00 -19.78 -14.48
N ALA A 50 27.01 -20.60 -14.85
CA ALA A 50 25.61 -20.23 -14.71
C ALA A 50 25.17 -20.32 -13.25
N ASN A 51 25.52 -21.37 -12.51
CA ASN A 51 25.23 -21.45 -11.07
C ASN A 51 26.01 -20.40 -10.24
N GLU A 52 27.21 -19.97 -10.64
CA GLU A 52 27.85 -18.81 -10.02
C GLU A 52 26.99 -17.54 -10.16
N ALA A 53 26.39 -17.30 -11.33
CA ALA A 53 25.48 -16.17 -11.54
C ALA A 53 24.12 -16.36 -10.82
N MET A 54 23.62 -17.60 -10.69
CA MET A 54 22.44 -17.91 -9.86
C MET A 54 22.69 -17.58 -8.39
N ALA A 55 23.82 -18.02 -7.83
CA ALA A 55 24.17 -17.77 -6.43
C ALA A 55 24.46 -16.29 -6.14
N GLU A 56 25.04 -15.56 -7.11
CA GLU A 56 25.20 -14.11 -7.05
C GLU A 56 23.83 -13.40 -7.01
N ALA A 57 22.86 -13.86 -7.81
CA ALA A 57 21.50 -13.33 -7.82
C ALA A 57 20.69 -13.70 -6.57
N GLU A 58 20.79 -14.94 -6.07
CA GLU A 58 20.16 -15.36 -4.82
C GLU A 58 20.66 -14.50 -3.64
N LYS A 59 21.97 -14.22 -3.59
CA LYS A 59 22.55 -13.28 -2.61
C LYS A 59 22.06 -11.84 -2.80
N LYS A 60 21.75 -11.41 -4.02
CA LYS A 60 21.18 -10.07 -4.28
C LYS A 60 19.72 -9.95 -3.88
N ILE A 61 18.95 -11.02 -3.98
CA ILE A 61 17.59 -11.07 -3.40
C ILE A 61 17.70 -11.03 -1.87
N GLU A 62 18.57 -11.85 -1.26
CA GLU A 62 18.81 -11.82 0.20
C GLU A 62 19.29 -10.45 0.73
N GLU A 63 20.10 -9.71 -0.03
CA GLU A 63 20.59 -8.36 0.35
C GLU A 63 19.57 -7.23 0.21
N LEU A 64 18.53 -7.42 -0.60
CA LEU A 64 17.53 -6.38 -0.92
C LEU A 64 16.15 -6.67 -0.33
N TYR A 65 15.92 -7.91 0.14
CA TYR A 65 14.65 -8.33 0.73
C TYR A 65 14.53 -7.82 2.17
N GLU A 66 13.65 -6.85 2.36
CA GLU A 66 13.22 -6.41 3.68
C GLU A 66 12.36 -7.50 4.32
N THR A 67 12.77 -8.00 5.49
CA THR A 67 12.12 -9.14 6.13
C THR A 67 11.04 -8.67 7.10
N ASN A 68 9.79 -8.95 6.75
CA ASN A 68 8.66 -8.83 7.67
C ASN A 68 8.69 -10.02 8.65
N TRP A 69 9.12 -9.77 9.89
CA TRP A 69 9.29 -10.80 10.92
C TRP A 69 7.97 -11.18 11.64
N ASP A 70 6.90 -10.41 11.45
CA ASP A 70 5.62 -10.59 12.14
C ASP A 70 4.85 -11.79 11.57
N GLU A 71 4.91 -11.95 10.24
CA GLU A 71 4.26 -13.00 9.47
C GLU A 71 5.13 -14.25 9.30
N VAL A 72 4.49 -15.39 8.98
CA VAL A 72 5.17 -16.62 8.60
C VAL A 72 6.04 -16.40 7.37
N LEU A 73 7.37 -16.42 7.55
CA LEU A 73 8.31 -16.03 6.50
C LEU A 73 8.14 -16.91 5.24
N PRO A 74 8.28 -16.32 4.03
CA PRO A 74 8.26 -17.11 2.81
C PRO A 74 9.40 -18.14 2.81
N VAL A 75 9.05 -19.38 2.45
CA VAL A 75 9.98 -20.52 2.44
C VAL A 75 11.10 -20.32 1.43
N PHE A 76 10.81 -19.56 0.38
CA PHE A 76 11.77 -19.13 -0.64
C PHE A 76 11.67 -17.62 -0.82
N LEU A 77 12.82 -16.96 -0.86
CA LEU A 77 12.89 -15.60 -1.35
C LEU A 77 12.85 -15.61 -2.88
N ASP A 78 12.05 -14.72 -3.44
CA ASP A 78 11.82 -14.56 -4.87
C ASP A 78 12.08 -13.11 -5.28
N VAL A 79 12.11 -12.85 -6.59
CA VAL A 79 12.37 -11.51 -7.12
C VAL A 79 11.14 -10.60 -6.95
N ASP A 80 11.44 -9.32 -6.73
CA ASP A 80 10.54 -8.17 -6.64
C ASP A 80 11.07 -7.03 -7.55
N ASP A 81 10.35 -5.90 -7.63
CA ASP A 81 10.73 -4.76 -8.48
C ASP A 81 12.10 -4.15 -8.13
N ASN A 82 12.50 -4.19 -6.86
CA ASN A 82 13.77 -3.66 -6.37
C ASN A 82 14.96 -4.55 -6.79
N SER A 83 14.84 -5.86 -6.58
CA SER A 83 15.89 -6.84 -6.88
C SER A 83 15.97 -7.21 -8.36
N ALA A 84 14.89 -7.07 -9.13
CA ALA A 84 14.84 -7.37 -10.57
C ALA A 84 15.98 -6.70 -11.35
N GLN A 85 16.33 -5.45 -11.01
CA GLN A 85 17.38 -4.69 -11.68
C GLN A 85 18.77 -5.34 -11.54
N GLN A 86 19.11 -5.87 -10.36
CA GLN A 86 20.41 -6.52 -10.13
C GLN A 86 20.40 -7.98 -10.59
N VAL A 87 19.25 -8.64 -10.54
CA VAL A 87 19.09 -10.08 -10.85
C VAL A 87 19.01 -10.34 -12.36
N TYR A 88 18.28 -9.54 -13.14
CA TYR A 88 17.99 -9.85 -14.55
C TYR A 88 19.24 -10.00 -15.45
N PRO A 89 20.30 -9.19 -15.33
CA PRO A 89 21.54 -9.38 -16.08
C PRO A 89 22.28 -10.69 -15.73
N LEU A 90 22.24 -11.10 -14.45
CA LEU A 90 22.82 -12.37 -13.99
C LEU A 90 22.04 -13.56 -14.56
N MET A 91 20.71 -13.45 -14.63
CA MET A 91 19.86 -14.47 -15.25
C MET A 91 20.07 -14.58 -16.76
N GLU A 92 20.19 -13.46 -17.48
CA GLU A 92 20.53 -13.46 -18.91
C GLU A 92 21.90 -14.11 -19.15
N ARG A 93 22.90 -13.82 -18.32
CA ARG A 93 24.20 -14.51 -18.34
C ARG A 93 24.05 -16.02 -18.11
N ALA A 94 23.24 -16.46 -17.15
CA ALA A 94 23.00 -17.88 -16.89
C ALA A 94 22.33 -18.57 -18.09
N ILE A 95 21.25 -17.98 -18.62
CA ILE A 95 20.51 -18.45 -19.80
C ILE A 95 21.44 -18.55 -21.02
N GLU A 96 22.26 -17.53 -21.28
CA GLU A 96 23.16 -17.49 -22.44
C GLU A 96 24.23 -18.59 -22.37
N LYS A 97 24.85 -18.80 -21.20
CA LYS A 97 25.88 -19.81 -20.97
C LYS A 97 25.31 -21.23 -21.13
N CYS A 98 24.18 -21.51 -20.49
CA CYS A 98 23.54 -22.81 -20.57
C CYS A 98 23.00 -23.09 -21.98
N SER A 99 22.31 -22.14 -22.62
CA SER A 99 21.76 -22.32 -23.98
C SER A 99 22.86 -22.60 -25.01
N LYS A 100 23.97 -21.84 -24.98
CA LYS A 100 25.14 -22.09 -25.83
C LYS A 100 25.72 -23.50 -25.65
N VAL A 101 25.69 -24.02 -24.42
CA VAL A 101 26.15 -25.38 -24.10
C VAL A 101 25.16 -26.42 -24.60
N VAL A 102 23.86 -26.24 -24.35
CA VAL A 102 22.79 -27.13 -24.81
C VAL A 102 22.84 -27.28 -26.33
N ASP A 103 22.87 -26.17 -27.07
CA ASP A 103 22.92 -26.17 -28.54
C ASP A 103 24.15 -26.88 -29.11
N ARG A 104 25.33 -26.64 -28.52
CA ARG A 104 26.62 -27.08 -29.09
C ARG A 104 27.13 -28.40 -28.54
N HIS A 105 26.63 -28.85 -27.39
CA HIS A 105 27.14 -30.04 -26.68
C HIS A 105 26.07 -31.09 -26.36
N THR A 106 24.80 -30.91 -26.79
CA THR A 106 23.84 -32.01 -26.83
C THR A 106 24.28 -33.05 -27.87
N MET A 107 24.60 -34.27 -27.42
CA MET A 107 25.09 -35.35 -28.28
C MET A 107 23.91 -36.16 -28.86
N ASN A 108 23.81 -36.18 -30.19
CA ASN A 108 22.73 -36.86 -30.91
C ASN A 108 23.26 -37.81 -32.01
N PRO A 109 24.03 -38.86 -31.65
CA PRO A 109 24.57 -39.81 -32.63
C PRO A 109 23.46 -40.66 -33.30
N PRO A 110 23.70 -41.16 -34.54
CA PRO A 110 22.77 -42.04 -35.25
C PRO A 110 22.39 -43.30 -34.44
N LYS A 111 21.16 -43.81 -34.57
CA LYS A 111 20.67 -44.98 -33.80
C LYS A 111 21.61 -46.20 -33.80
N ARG A 112 22.31 -46.45 -34.92
CA ARG A 112 23.31 -47.53 -35.09
C ARG A 112 24.62 -47.34 -34.28
N GLU A 113 24.92 -46.11 -33.89
CA GLU A 113 26.12 -45.70 -33.13
C GLU A 113 25.80 -45.44 -31.65
N ARG A 114 24.51 -45.36 -31.29
CA ARG A 114 24.05 -45.36 -29.89
C ARG A 114 24.31 -46.74 -29.29
N LYS A 115 25.19 -46.82 -28.29
CA LYS A 115 25.24 -48.01 -27.42
C LYS A 115 23.97 -48.12 -26.60
N SER A 116 23.58 -49.34 -26.26
CA SER A 116 22.44 -49.60 -25.36
C SER A 116 22.79 -49.14 -23.95
N LEU A 117 22.42 -47.89 -23.67
CA LEU A 117 22.49 -47.20 -22.40
C LEU A 117 21.25 -46.32 -22.32
N ASN A 118 20.66 -46.22 -21.14
CA ASN A 118 19.54 -45.32 -20.93
C ASN A 118 20.07 -43.88 -20.95
N TRP A 119 19.24 -42.95 -21.43
CA TRP A 119 19.49 -41.51 -21.30
C TRP A 119 19.56 -41.17 -19.79
N PRO A 120 20.55 -40.41 -19.27
CA PRO A 120 21.29 -39.30 -19.92
C PRO A 120 22.82 -39.52 -20.11
N GLU A 121 23.28 -40.75 -20.37
CA GLU A 121 24.72 -41.10 -20.32
C GLU A 121 25.67 -40.53 -21.40
N MET A 122 25.20 -39.75 -22.38
CA MET A 122 26.08 -39.19 -23.42
C MET A 122 26.72 -37.86 -23.00
N ASN A 123 25.90 -36.93 -22.49
CA ASN A 123 26.34 -35.72 -21.83
C ASN A 123 25.44 -35.47 -20.61
N LYS A 124 25.97 -35.77 -19.42
CA LYS A 124 25.22 -35.88 -18.15
C LYS A 124 25.03 -34.55 -17.40
N TRP A 125 25.10 -33.45 -18.14
CA TRP A 125 24.92 -32.09 -17.65
C TRP A 125 23.91 -31.31 -18.49
N ILE A 126 23.27 -31.93 -19.50
CA ILE A 126 22.37 -31.21 -20.42
C ILE A 126 21.05 -30.89 -19.72
N ASP A 127 20.50 -31.88 -19.03
CA ASP A 127 19.43 -31.79 -18.04
C ASP A 127 19.74 -30.77 -16.94
N ASP A 128 20.94 -30.80 -16.37
CA ASP A 128 21.38 -29.81 -15.38
C ASP A 128 21.41 -28.37 -15.96
N ASN A 129 21.88 -28.19 -17.20
CA ASN A 129 21.89 -26.88 -17.87
C ASN A 129 20.47 -26.40 -18.20
N TYR A 130 19.56 -27.27 -18.63
CA TYR A 130 18.14 -26.93 -18.82
C TYR A 130 17.48 -26.54 -17.49
N THR A 131 17.81 -27.22 -16.39
CA THR A 131 17.31 -26.89 -15.05
C THR A 131 17.70 -25.46 -14.65
N VAL A 132 18.95 -25.06 -14.91
CA VAL A 132 19.40 -23.68 -14.66
C VAL A 132 18.70 -22.67 -15.58
N ILE A 133 18.45 -23.01 -16.85
CA ILE A 133 17.65 -22.14 -17.76
C ILE A 133 16.23 -21.95 -17.23
N GLY A 134 15.58 -23.02 -16.74
CA GLY A 134 14.23 -22.95 -16.17
C GLY A 134 14.17 -22.08 -14.91
N ARG A 135 15.13 -22.26 -13.99
CA ARG A 135 15.28 -21.42 -12.79
C ARG A 135 15.55 -19.95 -13.13
N ALA A 136 16.41 -19.69 -14.11
CA ALA A 136 16.71 -18.34 -14.53
C ALA A 136 15.50 -17.66 -15.19
N TYR A 137 14.71 -18.36 -16.01
CA TYR A 137 13.44 -17.80 -16.51
C TYR A 137 12.40 -17.57 -15.42
N TYR A 138 12.36 -18.40 -14.38
CA TYR A 138 11.51 -18.18 -13.20
C TYR A 138 11.90 -16.90 -12.44
N MET A 139 13.20 -16.69 -12.17
CA MET A 139 13.72 -15.46 -11.54
C MET A 139 13.61 -14.21 -12.44
N LYS A 140 13.36 -14.37 -13.75
CA LYS A 140 13.00 -13.27 -14.66
C LYS A 140 11.50 -13.10 -14.88
N GLU A 141 10.68 -13.81 -14.10
CA GLU A 141 9.22 -13.86 -14.20
C GLU A 141 8.69 -14.15 -15.62
N ASP A 142 9.50 -14.85 -16.43
CA ASP A 142 9.11 -15.42 -17.73
C ASP A 142 8.53 -16.82 -17.49
N PHE A 143 7.51 -16.88 -16.62
CA PHE A 143 6.90 -18.13 -16.12
C PHE A 143 6.47 -19.07 -17.24
N ALA A 144 6.02 -18.54 -18.40
CA ALA A 144 5.67 -19.32 -19.57
C ALA A 144 6.88 -20.07 -20.18
N LYS A 145 8.05 -19.43 -20.28
CA LYS A 145 9.28 -20.10 -20.73
C LYS A 145 9.82 -21.06 -19.67
N ALA A 146 9.73 -20.70 -18.39
CA ALA A 146 10.11 -21.61 -17.30
C ALA A 146 9.25 -22.89 -17.32
N GLU A 147 7.93 -22.75 -17.50
CA GLU A 147 6.97 -23.84 -17.66
C GLU A 147 7.31 -24.72 -18.88
N GLU A 148 7.62 -24.13 -20.04
CA GLU A 148 8.05 -24.89 -21.23
C GLU A 148 9.30 -25.74 -20.95
N VAL A 149 10.31 -25.17 -20.29
CA VAL A 149 11.57 -25.86 -19.98
C VAL A 149 11.38 -27.01 -18.99
N PHE A 150 10.63 -26.81 -17.91
CA PHE A 150 10.38 -27.88 -16.94
C PHE A 150 9.41 -28.96 -17.48
N LEU A 151 8.40 -28.59 -18.29
CA LEU A 151 7.58 -29.56 -19.02
C LEU A 151 8.40 -30.36 -20.04
N PHE A 152 9.40 -29.76 -20.69
CA PHE A 152 10.33 -30.45 -21.57
C PHE A 152 11.19 -31.45 -20.78
N LEU A 153 11.78 -31.04 -19.66
CA LEU A 153 12.60 -31.90 -18.80
C LEU A 153 11.80 -33.11 -18.29
N ALA A 154 10.65 -32.88 -17.65
CA ALA A 154 9.78 -33.94 -17.12
C ALA A 154 9.34 -34.98 -18.17
N ARG A 155 9.29 -34.59 -19.46
CA ARG A 155 8.91 -35.46 -20.58
C ARG A 155 10.09 -36.15 -21.28
N THR A 156 11.31 -35.62 -21.16
CA THR A 156 12.47 -36.07 -21.96
C THR A 156 13.57 -36.73 -21.15
N VAL A 157 13.61 -36.48 -19.83
CA VAL A 157 14.57 -37.10 -18.92
C VAL A 157 13.83 -38.11 -18.04
N ASP A 158 14.05 -39.39 -18.30
CA ASP A 158 13.44 -40.50 -17.57
C ASP A 158 14.29 -40.86 -16.35
N SER A 159 14.28 -39.98 -15.33
CA SER A 159 14.90 -40.21 -14.03
C SER A 159 14.05 -39.62 -12.89
N PRO A 160 13.99 -40.27 -11.71
CA PRO A 160 13.24 -39.76 -10.56
C PRO A 160 13.63 -38.34 -10.18
N ASP A 161 14.93 -38.04 -10.10
CA ASP A 161 15.46 -36.69 -9.84
C ASP A 161 14.91 -35.65 -10.81
N ALA A 162 15.07 -35.85 -12.12
CA ALA A 162 14.69 -34.84 -13.11
C ALA A 162 13.18 -34.64 -13.18
N GLN A 163 12.40 -35.72 -13.02
CA GLN A 163 10.95 -35.67 -13.01
C GLN A 163 10.42 -34.98 -11.75
N ALA A 164 10.87 -35.39 -10.56
CA ALA A 164 10.50 -34.79 -9.28
C ALA A 164 10.85 -33.29 -9.24
N TRP A 165 12.09 -32.95 -9.60
CA TRP A 165 12.56 -31.56 -9.61
C TRP A 165 11.75 -30.70 -10.58
N SER A 166 11.52 -31.18 -11.80
CA SER A 166 10.72 -30.44 -12.80
C SER A 166 9.28 -30.23 -12.34
N PHE A 167 8.63 -31.25 -11.77
CA PHE A 167 7.27 -31.09 -11.23
C PHE A 167 7.23 -30.18 -10.00
N SER A 168 8.26 -30.18 -9.16
CA SER A 168 8.36 -29.26 -8.02
C SER A 168 8.53 -27.80 -8.46
N TRP A 169 9.38 -27.53 -9.46
CA TRP A 169 9.52 -26.19 -10.04
C TRP A 169 8.26 -25.72 -10.79
N LEU A 170 7.54 -26.62 -11.48
CA LEU A 170 6.21 -26.32 -12.02
C LEU A 170 5.21 -25.99 -10.90
N GLY A 171 5.33 -26.63 -9.73
CA GLY A 171 4.61 -26.24 -8.51
C GLY A 171 4.89 -24.78 -8.12
N ARG A 172 6.18 -24.38 -7.99
CA ARG A 172 6.58 -22.99 -7.69
C ARG A 172 6.08 -21.98 -8.72
N ILE A 173 6.16 -22.31 -10.01
CA ILE A 173 5.62 -21.47 -11.09
C ILE A 173 4.12 -21.24 -10.88
N TYR A 174 3.35 -22.30 -10.67
CA TYR A 174 1.90 -22.17 -10.52
C TYR A 174 1.49 -21.49 -9.21
N LEU A 175 2.27 -21.60 -8.14
CA LEU A 175 2.10 -20.79 -6.92
C LEU A 175 2.24 -19.29 -7.22
N ARG A 176 3.35 -18.86 -7.85
CA ARG A 176 3.57 -17.45 -8.24
C ARG A 176 2.48 -16.91 -9.17
N THR A 177 1.91 -17.73 -10.05
CA THR A 177 0.80 -17.33 -10.92
C THR A 177 -0.60 -17.53 -10.29
N GLY A 178 -0.71 -17.68 -8.97
CA GLY A 178 -1.99 -17.87 -8.25
C GLY A 178 -2.76 -19.17 -8.58
N ASN A 179 -2.21 -20.07 -9.39
CA ASN A 179 -2.92 -21.25 -9.90
C ASN A 179 -2.79 -22.46 -8.95
N MET A 180 -3.41 -22.34 -7.78
CA MET A 180 -3.40 -23.34 -6.70
C MET A 180 -3.77 -24.76 -7.15
N VAL A 181 -4.67 -24.90 -8.12
CA VAL A 181 -5.10 -26.21 -8.63
C VAL A 181 -4.00 -26.86 -9.47
N LYS A 182 -3.36 -26.12 -10.38
CA LYS A 182 -2.22 -26.65 -11.14
C LYS A 182 -1.01 -26.91 -10.24
N ALA A 183 -0.74 -26.03 -9.26
CA ALA A 183 0.34 -26.20 -8.29
C ALA A 183 0.24 -27.55 -7.56
N LYS A 184 -0.90 -27.82 -6.88
CA LYS A 184 -1.16 -29.10 -6.22
C LYS A 184 -0.98 -30.30 -7.16
N ASN A 185 -1.54 -30.21 -8.37
CA ASN A 185 -1.46 -31.29 -9.36
C ASN A 185 -0.04 -31.60 -9.84
N MET A 186 0.90 -30.65 -9.79
CA MET A 186 2.31 -30.92 -10.09
C MET A 186 3.05 -31.42 -8.86
N LEU A 187 2.82 -30.83 -7.69
CA LEU A 187 3.46 -31.27 -6.45
C LEU A 187 3.11 -32.73 -6.11
N SER A 188 1.84 -33.13 -6.24
CA SER A 188 1.42 -34.53 -6.10
C SER A 188 1.97 -35.47 -7.18
N LYS A 189 2.58 -34.97 -8.26
CA LYS A 189 3.38 -35.78 -9.19
C LYS A 189 4.84 -35.85 -8.77
N ALA A 190 5.41 -34.76 -8.26
CA ALA A 190 6.76 -34.73 -7.74
C ALA A 190 6.95 -35.73 -6.60
N GLU A 191 5.97 -35.81 -5.70
CA GLU A 191 5.95 -36.71 -4.53
C GLU A 191 5.98 -38.21 -4.89
N GLN A 192 5.47 -38.60 -6.06
CA GLN A 192 5.44 -40.00 -6.50
C GLN A 192 6.84 -40.58 -6.76
N TYR A 193 7.85 -39.72 -6.92
CA TYR A 193 9.23 -40.08 -7.21
C TYR A 193 10.07 -40.14 -5.93
N SER A 194 9.70 -41.03 -5.00
CA SER A 194 10.33 -41.14 -3.68
C SER A 194 11.83 -41.52 -3.70
N ASP A 195 12.32 -42.09 -4.81
CA ASP A 195 13.74 -42.45 -5.01
C ASP A 195 14.62 -41.26 -5.46
N ALA A 196 14.06 -40.04 -5.56
CA ALA A 196 14.80 -38.84 -5.93
C ALA A 196 15.89 -38.47 -4.89
N SER A 197 16.96 -37.81 -5.35
CA SER A 197 18.04 -37.37 -4.46
C SER A 197 17.56 -36.40 -3.36
N GLN A 198 18.32 -36.36 -2.27
CA GLN A 198 17.92 -35.64 -1.06
C GLN A 198 17.73 -34.13 -1.27
N GLU A 199 18.49 -33.51 -2.18
CA GLU A 199 18.33 -32.10 -2.57
C GLU A 199 16.96 -31.86 -3.23
N VAL A 200 16.58 -32.76 -4.14
CA VAL A 200 15.26 -32.76 -4.81
C VAL A 200 14.14 -33.05 -3.81
N GLY A 201 14.37 -33.97 -2.87
CA GLY A 201 13.44 -34.29 -1.80
C GLY A 201 13.20 -33.15 -0.80
N VAL A 202 14.22 -32.33 -0.50
CA VAL A 202 14.10 -31.10 0.32
C VAL A 202 13.28 -30.05 -0.41
N HIS A 203 13.68 -29.68 -1.63
CA HIS A 203 12.97 -28.66 -2.40
C HIS A 203 11.50 -29.02 -2.60
N THR A 204 11.21 -30.27 -2.99
CA THR A 204 9.81 -30.72 -3.19
C THR A 204 8.95 -30.50 -1.95
N ARG A 205 9.46 -30.83 -0.77
CA ARG A 205 8.76 -30.65 0.51
C ARG A 205 8.61 -29.19 0.90
N LEU A 206 9.65 -28.38 0.75
CA LEU A 206 9.59 -26.95 1.02
C LEU A 206 8.59 -26.23 0.09
N VAL A 207 8.40 -26.67 -1.15
CA VAL A 207 7.35 -26.14 -2.04
C VAL A 207 5.95 -26.61 -1.63
N PHE A 208 5.80 -27.83 -1.11
CA PHE A 208 4.55 -28.24 -0.47
C PHE A 208 4.26 -27.40 0.78
N ALA A 209 5.25 -27.16 1.65
CA ALA A 209 5.09 -26.29 2.80
C ALA A 209 4.63 -24.89 2.39
N GLN A 210 5.26 -24.27 1.38
CA GLN A 210 4.81 -22.99 0.83
C GLN A 210 3.36 -23.02 0.30
N TYR A 211 2.95 -24.11 -0.37
CA TYR A 211 1.56 -24.30 -0.84
C TYR A 211 0.56 -24.39 0.32
N HIS A 212 0.96 -24.93 1.46
CA HIS A 212 0.13 -25.06 2.65
C HIS A 212 0.11 -23.78 3.52
N ILE A 213 1.23 -23.06 3.62
CA ILE A 213 1.32 -21.73 4.25
C ILE A 213 0.44 -20.72 3.52
N GLN A 214 0.51 -20.66 2.18
CA GLN A 214 -0.34 -19.77 1.34
C GLN A 214 -1.82 -20.22 1.28
N LYS A 215 -2.25 -21.04 2.23
CA LYS A 215 -3.61 -21.56 2.44
C LYS A 215 -3.99 -21.60 3.93
N GLU A 216 -3.18 -20.98 4.79
CA GLU A 216 -3.27 -21.00 6.26
C GLU A 216 -3.42 -22.42 6.84
N ASN A 217 -2.92 -23.45 6.13
CA ASN A 217 -2.96 -24.84 6.57
C ASN A 217 -1.63 -25.20 7.23
N TYR A 218 -1.40 -24.63 8.41
CA TYR A 218 -0.13 -24.74 9.11
C TYR A 218 0.19 -26.17 9.56
N GLU A 219 -0.82 -26.98 9.96
CA GLU A 219 -0.64 -28.40 10.31
C GLU A 219 0.09 -29.21 9.22
N GLU A 220 -0.34 -29.10 7.96
CA GLU A 220 0.32 -29.79 6.85
C GLU A 220 1.63 -29.12 6.46
N ALA A 221 1.77 -27.79 6.62
CA ALA A 221 3.04 -27.10 6.38
C ALA A 221 4.13 -27.59 7.35
N ILE A 222 3.83 -27.68 8.65
CA ILE A 222 4.67 -28.26 9.71
C ILE A 222 5.19 -29.63 9.26
N ARG A 223 4.28 -30.55 8.89
CA ARG A 223 4.62 -31.90 8.43
C ARG A 223 5.64 -31.92 7.29
N TYR A 224 5.44 -31.09 6.25
CA TYR A 224 6.39 -31.04 5.14
C TYR A 224 7.73 -30.38 5.51
N ILE A 225 7.74 -29.38 6.40
CA ILE A 225 8.97 -28.73 6.87
C ILE A 225 9.80 -29.70 7.73
N GLU A 226 9.17 -30.45 8.64
CA GLU A 226 9.83 -31.49 9.43
C GLU A 226 10.46 -32.58 8.54
N GLU A 227 9.72 -33.07 7.55
CA GLU A 227 10.27 -34.04 6.59
C GLU A 227 11.46 -33.45 5.80
N ALA A 228 11.40 -32.17 5.42
CA ALA A 228 12.51 -31.48 4.74
C ALA A 228 13.74 -31.36 5.66
N LEU A 229 13.53 -30.96 6.92
CA LEU A 229 14.57 -30.87 7.95
C LEU A 229 15.24 -32.23 8.20
N GLY A 230 14.53 -33.34 8.08
CA GLY A 230 15.10 -34.69 8.12
C GLY A 230 16.11 -35.00 7.00
N LEU A 231 15.96 -34.35 5.84
CA LEU A 231 16.81 -34.55 4.65
C LEU A 231 17.98 -33.54 4.54
N ILE A 232 17.86 -32.34 5.13
CA ILE A 232 18.91 -31.31 5.11
C ILE A 232 20.15 -31.79 5.89
N LYS A 233 21.33 -31.76 5.24
CA LYS A 233 22.61 -32.24 5.79
C LYS A 233 23.41 -31.20 6.56
N LYS A 234 23.56 -30.00 5.99
CA LYS A 234 24.31 -28.92 6.64
C LYS A 234 23.45 -28.34 7.75
N LYS A 235 24.06 -27.97 8.88
CA LYS A 235 23.32 -27.41 10.02
C LYS A 235 22.78 -26.02 9.75
N ASN A 236 23.57 -25.16 9.12
CA ASN A 236 23.22 -23.77 8.83
C ASN A 236 21.99 -23.68 7.91
N ASP A 237 21.93 -24.52 6.87
CA ASP A 237 20.81 -24.63 5.93
C ASP A 237 19.47 -25.07 6.61
N LYS A 238 19.47 -25.46 7.89
CA LYS A 238 18.25 -25.72 8.68
C LYS A 238 17.68 -24.49 9.37
N ALA A 239 18.42 -23.39 9.46
CA ALA A 239 18.07 -22.24 10.28
C ALA A 239 16.73 -21.60 9.86
N ARG A 240 16.63 -21.14 8.60
CA ARG A 240 15.39 -20.53 8.08
C ARG A 240 14.20 -21.52 8.09
N PRO A 241 14.33 -22.80 7.66
CA PRO A 241 13.22 -23.75 7.79
C PRO A 241 12.81 -24.06 9.24
N LEU A 242 13.72 -24.03 10.22
CA LEU A 242 13.35 -24.16 11.64
C LEU A 242 12.63 -22.91 12.18
N PHE A 243 13.01 -21.72 11.72
CA PHE A 243 12.32 -20.49 12.08
C PHE A 243 10.88 -20.50 11.54
N ILE A 244 10.70 -20.84 10.26
CA ILE A 244 9.37 -20.97 9.65
C ILE A 244 8.56 -22.10 10.31
N LEU A 245 9.20 -23.22 10.70
CA LEU A 245 8.53 -24.27 11.47
C LEU A 245 7.98 -23.72 12.80
N ALA A 246 8.76 -22.92 13.52
CA ALA A 246 8.34 -22.32 14.78
C ALA A 246 7.19 -21.31 14.58
N GLN A 247 7.24 -20.49 13.54
CA GLN A 247 6.13 -19.61 13.18
C GLN A 247 4.86 -20.41 12.81
N CYS A 248 4.95 -21.45 11.97
CA CYS A 248 3.80 -22.31 11.67
C CYS A 248 3.24 -23.02 12.92
N LEU A 249 4.09 -23.39 13.89
CA LEU A 249 3.65 -23.95 15.17
C LEU A 249 2.85 -22.92 15.99
N ARG A 250 3.34 -21.67 16.07
CA ARG A 250 2.61 -20.54 16.68
C ARG A 250 1.24 -20.33 16.03
N GLU A 251 1.18 -20.20 14.70
CA GLU A 251 -0.10 -20.03 13.98
C GLU A 251 -1.06 -21.23 14.11
N SER A 252 -0.54 -22.41 14.49
CA SER A 252 -1.37 -23.59 14.80
C SER A 252 -1.81 -23.69 16.26
N GLY A 253 -1.36 -22.77 17.14
CA GLY A 253 -1.62 -22.78 18.58
C GLY A 253 -0.78 -23.78 19.38
N ASP A 254 0.38 -24.22 18.87
CA ASP A 254 1.36 -25.03 19.61
C ASP A 254 2.49 -24.12 20.14
N SER A 255 2.18 -23.33 21.15
CA SER A 255 3.05 -22.29 21.71
C SER A 255 4.28 -22.90 22.42
N GLU A 256 4.12 -24.00 23.18
CA GLU A 256 5.27 -24.76 23.73
C GLU A 256 6.19 -25.29 22.61
N GLY A 257 5.64 -25.90 21.55
CA GLY A 257 6.39 -26.44 20.42
C GLY A 257 7.10 -25.36 19.59
N ALA A 258 6.46 -24.19 19.42
CA ALA A 258 7.02 -23.02 18.77
C ALA A 258 8.23 -22.47 19.54
N ILE A 259 8.09 -22.22 20.85
CA ILE A 259 9.17 -21.73 21.73
C ILE A 259 10.35 -22.70 21.74
N GLU A 260 10.11 -24.01 21.88
CA GLU A 260 11.18 -25.01 21.81
C GLU A 260 11.91 -24.99 20.46
N THR A 261 11.20 -24.66 19.38
CA THR A 261 11.72 -24.66 18.01
C THR A 261 12.48 -23.38 17.66
N PHE A 262 12.03 -22.20 18.08
CA PHE A 262 12.84 -20.97 18.03
C PHE A 262 14.15 -21.14 18.82
N ASN A 263 14.11 -21.76 19.99
CA ASN A 263 15.31 -22.07 20.77
C ASN A 263 16.27 -23.04 20.03
N LYS A 264 15.77 -23.94 19.16
CA LYS A 264 16.61 -24.75 18.25
C LYS A 264 17.34 -23.86 17.22
N VAL A 265 16.75 -22.75 16.77
CA VAL A 265 17.39 -21.77 15.86
C VAL A 265 18.53 -21.05 16.58
N VAL A 266 18.28 -20.47 17.76
CA VAL A 266 19.31 -19.80 18.59
C VAL A 266 20.54 -20.70 18.81
N LYS A 267 20.32 -21.98 19.12
CA LYS A 267 21.39 -22.97 19.35
C LYS A 267 22.22 -23.33 18.10
N LEU A 268 21.81 -22.94 16.88
CA LEU A 268 22.51 -23.28 15.63
C LEU A 268 23.65 -22.34 15.25
N ARG A 269 23.82 -21.18 15.92
CA ARG A 269 24.76 -20.10 15.54
C ARG A 269 24.50 -19.59 14.12
N THR A 270 23.34 -18.96 13.98
CA THR A 270 22.77 -18.41 12.75
C THR A 270 23.34 -17.02 12.43
N PRO A 271 22.94 -16.36 11.33
CA PRO A 271 23.07 -14.91 11.23
C PRO A 271 22.45 -14.23 12.46
N TYR A 272 23.04 -13.09 12.87
CA TYR A 272 22.70 -12.43 14.14
C TYR A 272 21.22 -12.07 14.24
N GLU A 273 20.69 -11.43 13.21
CA GLU A 273 19.29 -11.01 13.14
C GLU A 273 18.31 -12.19 13.30
N LEU A 274 18.60 -13.34 12.68
CA LEU A 274 17.78 -14.55 12.86
C LEU A 274 17.89 -15.13 14.28
N GLU A 275 19.03 -14.96 14.98
CA GLU A 275 19.16 -15.32 16.40
C GLU A 275 18.35 -14.36 17.28
N PHE A 276 18.49 -13.04 17.05
CA PHE A 276 17.75 -11.98 17.73
C PHE A 276 16.24 -12.18 17.60
N GLN A 277 15.75 -12.29 16.36
CA GLN A 277 14.34 -12.51 16.07
C GLN A 277 13.84 -13.83 16.65
N SER A 278 14.65 -14.89 16.70
CA SER A 278 14.24 -16.12 17.39
C SER A 278 14.04 -15.92 18.90
N LYS A 279 14.67 -14.93 19.54
CA LYS A 279 14.43 -14.60 20.94
C LYS A 279 13.19 -13.72 21.11
N ILE A 280 13.04 -12.66 20.29
CA ILE A 280 11.82 -11.83 20.25
C ILE A 280 10.58 -12.70 20.01
N GLN A 281 10.61 -13.59 19.01
CA GLN A 281 9.48 -14.46 18.69
C GLN A 281 9.19 -15.52 19.78
N GLN A 282 10.15 -15.87 20.66
CA GLN A 282 9.83 -16.67 21.87
C GLN A 282 8.98 -15.87 22.87
N ALA A 283 9.26 -14.57 23.04
CA ALA A 283 8.45 -13.68 23.87
C ALA A 283 7.06 -13.44 23.25
N MET A 284 7.00 -13.15 21.94
CA MET A 284 5.74 -12.98 21.20
C MET A 284 4.88 -14.26 21.08
N THR A 285 5.41 -15.43 21.49
CA THR A 285 4.67 -16.71 21.54
C THR A 285 4.39 -17.15 22.98
N TYR A 286 4.72 -16.32 23.99
CA TYR A 286 4.43 -16.65 25.37
C TYR A 286 2.93 -16.55 25.65
N GLU A 287 2.34 -17.63 26.16
CA GLU A 287 1.00 -17.64 26.73
C GLU A 287 1.09 -17.91 28.24
N ARG A 288 0.49 -17.05 29.05
CA ARG A 288 0.44 -17.18 30.51
C ARG A 288 -0.22 -18.47 30.97
N ARG A 289 -1.14 -19.00 30.16
CA ARG A 289 -1.83 -20.25 30.46
C ARG A 289 -0.89 -21.47 30.44
N GLU A 290 0.17 -21.41 29.64
CA GLU A 290 1.06 -22.56 29.38
C GLU A 290 2.40 -22.47 30.13
N GLY A 291 2.81 -21.27 30.55
CA GLY A 291 4.15 -21.04 31.12
C GLY A 291 4.24 -20.05 32.28
N ASN A 292 5.49 -19.73 32.62
CA ASN A 292 5.86 -18.65 33.54
C ASN A 292 6.67 -17.61 32.73
N SER A 293 6.43 -16.33 32.95
CA SER A 293 7.08 -15.24 32.22
C SER A 293 8.52 -14.98 32.65
N ASP A 294 8.89 -15.28 33.91
CA ASP A 294 10.25 -15.01 34.44
C ASP A 294 11.41 -15.38 33.48
N PRO A 295 11.45 -16.56 32.82
CA PRO A 295 12.56 -16.93 31.92
C PRO A 295 12.54 -16.20 30.56
N ILE A 296 11.39 -15.65 30.17
CA ILE A 296 11.23 -14.81 28.98
C ILE A 296 11.67 -13.38 29.31
N ILE A 297 11.30 -12.86 30.48
CA ILE A 297 11.75 -11.56 30.97
C ILE A 297 13.27 -11.57 31.16
N GLU A 298 13.85 -12.60 31.83
CA GLU A 298 15.30 -12.78 31.98
C GLU A 298 16.01 -12.82 30.60
N LEU A 299 15.41 -13.45 29.60
CA LEU A 299 15.93 -13.48 28.22
C LEU A 299 15.92 -12.10 27.54
N LEU A 300 14.88 -11.29 27.76
CA LEU A 300 14.75 -9.93 27.20
C LEU A 300 15.65 -8.93 27.93
N GLU A 301 15.77 -9.04 29.26
CA GLU A 301 16.74 -8.27 30.05
C GLU A 301 18.19 -8.58 29.62
N GLU A 302 18.55 -9.86 29.44
CA GLU A 302 19.85 -10.26 28.85
C GLU A 302 20.06 -9.69 27.43
N MET A 303 18.99 -9.35 26.70
CA MET A 303 19.08 -8.71 25.39
C MET A 303 19.25 -7.18 25.49
N LEU A 304 18.64 -6.51 26.46
CA LEU A 304 18.89 -5.09 26.73
C LEU A 304 20.36 -4.83 27.12
N ASP A 305 20.98 -5.78 27.84
CA ASP A 305 22.38 -5.72 28.29
C ASP A 305 23.44 -6.02 27.20
N ASP A 306 23.06 -6.51 26.01
CA ASP A 306 24.01 -6.80 24.92
C ASP A 306 24.11 -5.61 23.96
N ASP A 307 25.27 -4.91 23.95
CA ASP A 307 25.60 -3.78 23.06
C ASP A 307 25.17 -3.98 21.59
N LYS A 308 25.15 -5.23 21.10
CA LYS A 308 24.71 -5.57 19.73
C LYS A 308 23.23 -5.29 19.44
N ASN A 309 22.42 -5.06 20.47
CA ASN A 309 20.99 -4.78 20.37
C ASN A 309 20.65 -3.29 20.42
N THR A 310 21.63 -2.39 20.41
CA THR A 310 21.40 -0.94 20.43
C THR A 310 20.42 -0.49 19.33
N GLU A 311 20.53 -1.07 18.12
CA GLU A 311 19.65 -0.79 16.97
C GLU A 311 18.27 -1.50 17.03
N TYR A 312 18.01 -2.29 18.09
CA TYR A 312 16.80 -3.12 18.24
C TYR A 312 16.13 -3.00 19.62
N LEU A 313 16.47 -1.97 20.41
CA LEU A 313 15.92 -1.79 21.75
C LEU A 313 14.39 -1.63 21.72
N ASP A 314 13.87 -0.97 20.68
CA ASP A 314 12.42 -0.79 20.45
C ASP A 314 11.66 -2.12 20.40
N GLN A 315 12.18 -3.11 19.67
CA GLN A 315 11.62 -4.45 19.57
C GLN A 315 11.71 -5.24 20.88
N ILE A 316 12.76 -5.01 21.70
CA ILE A 316 12.89 -5.66 23.00
C ILE A 316 11.87 -5.08 24.00
N TYR A 317 11.73 -3.75 24.06
CA TYR A 317 10.73 -3.10 24.91
C TYR A 317 9.30 -3.44 24.47
N TYR A 318 9.02 -3.51 23.16
CA TYR A 318 7.73 -3.98 22.66
C TYR A 318 7.45 -5.44 23.08
N ALA A 319 8.45 -6.33 23.02
CA ALA A 319 8.30 -7.70 23.49
C ALA A 319 8.11 -7.79 25.03
N LEU A 320 8.77 -6.93 25.81
CA LEU A 320 8.52 -6.81 27.26
C LEU A 320 7.08 -6.35 27.53
N ALA A 321 6.58 -5.39 26.75
CA ALA A 321 5.22 -4.90 26.87
C ALA A 321 4.18 -6.00 26.63
N GLU A 322 4.27 -6.75 25.52
CA GLU A 322 3.30 -7.81 25.21
C GLU A 322 3.33 -8.92 26.27
N VAL A 323 4.50 -9.28 26.82
CA VAL A 323 4.61 -10.22 27.94
C VAL A 323 3.96 -9.66 29.22
N ALA A 324 4.13 -8.37 29.52
CA ALA A 324 3.48 -7.71 30.66
C ALA A 324 1.95 -7.64 30.49
N LEU A 325 1.46 -7.35 29.28
CA LEU A 325 0.03 -7.32 28.94
C LEU A 325 -0.62 -8.71 29.08
N GLU A 326 0.03 -9.76 28.59
CA GLU A 326 -0.42 -11.16 28.75
C GLU A 326 -0.44 -11.61 30.24
N ASP A 327 0.54 -11.15 31.03
CA ASP A 327 0.53 -11.30 32.49
C ASP A 327 -0.54 -10.47 33.23
N ARG A 328 -1.24 -9.58 32.51
CA ARG A 328 -2.23 -8.61 32.98
C ARG A 328 -1.66 -7.51 33.87
N LYS A 329 -0.45 -7.06 33.55
CA LYS A 329 0.20 -5.89 34.15
C LYS A 329 0.11 -4.72 33.17
N ARG A 330 -1.09 -4.13 33.04
CA ARG A 330 -1.39 -3.13 32.01
C ARG A 330 -0.44 -1.92 32.08
N ASP A 331 -0.28 -1.35 33.26
CA ASP A 331 0.56 -0.17 33.50
C ASP A 331 2.03 -0.40 33.09
N GLU A 332 2.60 -1.56 33.46
CA GLU A 332 3.97 -1.98 33.08
C GLU A 332 4.08 -2.20 31.56
N GLY A 333 3.01 -2.71 30.92
CA GLY A 333 2.92 -2.84 29.47
C GLY A 333 2.92 -1.49 28.73
N ILE A 334 2.18 -0.50 29.25
CA ILE A 334 2.15 0.87 28.69
C ILE A 334 3.52 1.53 28.85
N GLU A 335 4.14 1.48 30.04
CA GLU A 335 5.49 2.04 30.28
C GLU A 335 6.54 1.44 29.32
N HIS A 336 6.47 0.14 29.05
CA HIS A 336 7.34 -0.51 28.07
C HIS A 336 7.04 -0.10 26.62
N LEU A 337 5.77 0.14 26.23
CA LEU A 337 5.44 0.65 24.89
C LEU A 337 5.88 2.10 24.68
N GLU A 338 5.68 2.97 25.66
CA GLU A 338 6.19 4.35 25.64
C GLU A 338 7.72 4.35 25.54
N THR A 339 8.39 3.45 26.26
CA THR A 339 9.84 3.27 26.14
C THR A 339 10.24 2.75 24.76
N SER A 340 9.48 1.81 24.17
CA SER A 340 9.69 1.30 22.80
C SER A 340 9.62 2.42 21.75
N VAL A 341 8.62 3.29 21.86
CA VAL A 341 8.49 4.49 21.02
C VAL A 341 9.69 5.42 21.22
N TYR A 342 10.06 5.71 22.47
CA TYR A 342 11.13 6.64 22.82
C TYR A 342 12.52 6.21 22.29
N VAL A 343 12.82 4.91 22.27
CA VAL A 343 14.14 4.39 21.83
C VAL A 343 14.20 3.97 20.35
N SER A 344 13.12 4.13 19.57
CA SER A 344 13.12 3.66 18.18
C SER A 344 13.94 4.56 17.25
N GLU A 345 15.07 4.03 16.74
CA GLU A 345 15.95 4.72 15.80
C GLU A 345 15.74 4.21 14.37
N GLY A 346 14.89 4.90 13.60
CA GLY A 346 14.74 4.68 12.15
C GLY A 346 13.91 3.45 11.72
N ASN A 347 13.38 2.67 12.66
CA ASN A 347 12.56 1.49 12.41
C ASN A 347 11.07 1.85 12.35
N SER A 348 10.64 2.48 11.24
CA SER A 348 9.26 2.97 11.08
C SER A 348 8.21 1.88 11.31
N ARG A 349 8.45 0.64 10.87
CA ARG A 349 7.48 -0.47 11.05
C ARG A 349 7.25 -0.79 12.53
N GLN A 350 8.32 -0.87 13.33
CA GLN A 350 8.18 -1.13 14.77
C GLN A 350 7.56 0.07 15.50
N LEU A 351 7.96 1.29 15.14
CA LEU A 351 7.39 2.52 15.72
C LEU A 351 5.87 2.59 15.50
N GLY A 352 5.40 2.34 14.27
CA GLY A 352 3.98 2.28 13.95
C GLY A 352 3.22 1.19 14.72
N LYS A 353 3.84 0.02 14.97
CA LYS A 353 3.25 -1.04 15.79
C LYS A 353 3.17 -0.66 17.27
N SER A 354 4.18 0.00 17.82
CA SER A 354 4.18 0.47 19.22
C SER A 354 3.11 1.55 19.42
N TYR A 355 2.98 2.51 18.49
CA TYR A 355 1.90 3.49 18.52
C TYR A 355 0.51 2.87 18.36
N LEU A 356 0.32 1.95 17.40
CA LEU A 356 -0.97 1.27 17.22
C LEU A 356 -1.39 0.52 18.49
N ARG A 357 -0.44 -0.12 19.17
CA ARG A 357 -0.70 -0.83 20.42
C ARG A 357 -1.07 0.10 21.57
N LEU A 358 -0.38 1.25 21.70
CA LEU A 358 -0.76 2.29 22.66
C LEU A 358 -2.16 2.84 22.36
N ALA A 359 -2.46 3.12 21.10
CA ALA A 359 -3.76 3.62 20.67
C ALA A 359 -4.89 2.64 21.02
N ASP A 360 -4.72 1.35 20.72
CA ASP A 360 -5.68 0.30 21.08
C ASP A 360 -5.88 0.20 22.61
N LEU A 361 -4.82 0.32 23.42
CA LEU A 361 -4.94 0.32 24.88
C LEU A 361 -5.68 1.57 25.41
N HIS A 362 -5.35 2.76 24.91
CA HIS A 362 -6.07 3.97 25.31
C HIS A 362 -7.54 3.97 24.83
N MET A 363 -7.82 3.34 23.69
CA MET A 363 -9.18 3.14 23.18
C MET A 363 -9.99 2.17 24.06
N GLU A 364 -9.39 1.04 24.47
CA GLU A 364 -9.99 0.11 25.44
C GLU A 364 -10.31 0.78 26.80
N ASP A 365 -9.47 1.73 27.24
CA ASP A 365 -9.67 2.48 28.48
C ASP A 365 -10.55 3.74 28.30
N LEU A 366 -11.14 3.94 27.12
CA LEU A 366 -11.99 5.09 26.75
C LEU A 366 -11.29 6.46 26.87
N HIS A 367 -9.95 6.49 26.79
CA HIS A 367 -9.13 7.71 26.73
C HIS A 367 -9.00 8.19 25.27
N TYR A 368 -10.13 8.60 24.69
CA TYR A 368 -10.27 8.86 23.24
C TYR A 368 -9.28 9.87 22.66
N GLU A 369 -8.95 10.95 23.38
CA GLU A 369 -7.97 11.93 22.91
C GLU A 369 -6.56 11.34 22.82
N THR A 370 -6.14 10.58 23.83
CA THR A 370 -4.84 9.90 23.82
C THR A 370 -4.80 8.81 22.76
N ALA A 371 -5.91 8.08 22.57
CA ALA A 371 -6.05 7.08 21.52
C ALA A 371 -5.94 7.73 20.12
N GLN A 372 -6.61 8.86 19.89
CA GLN A 372 -6.58 9.62 18.63
C GLN A 372 -5.15 10.03 18.27
N ALA A 373 -4.42 10.65 19.21
CA ALA A 373 -3.04 11.08 18.99
C ALA A 373 -2.09 9.91 18.64
N TYR A 374 -2.30 8.75 19.26
CA TYR A 374 -1.53 7.54 18.95
C TYR A 374 -1.97 6.85 17.65
N TYR A 375 -3.25 6.87 17.27
CA TYR A 375 -3.69 6.36 15.96
C TYR A 375 -3.17 7.23 14.81
N ASP A 376 -3.22 8.56 14.92
CA ASP A 376 -2.60 9.47 13.95
C ASP A 376 -1.10 9.19 13.79
N SER A 377 -0.39 9.04 14.91
CA SER A 377 1.04 8.69 14.92
C SER A 377 1.31 7.31 14.32
N ALA A 378 0.44 6.33 14.55
CA ALA A 378 0.54 5.01 13.96
C ALA A 378 0.37 5.06 12.43
N LEU A 379 -0.62 5.81 11.92
CA LEU A 379 -0.90 5.94 10.49
C LEU A 379 0.28 6.52 9.70
N VAL A 380 1.01 7.49 10.25
CA VAL A 380 2.23 8.06 9.63
C VAL A 380 3.30 7.00 9.39
N HIS A 381 3.33 5.95 10.23
CA HIS A 381 4.36 4.91 10.23
C HIS A 381 3.86 3.55 9.72
N MET A 382 2.59 3.43 9.34
CA MET A 382 1.96 2.19 8.95
C MET A 382 2.27 1.82 7.49
N PRO A 383 2.65 0.56 7.19
CA PRO A 383 2.80 0.09 5.81
C PRO A 383 1.50 0.15 5.00
N GLU A 384 1.58 0.44 3.69
CA GLU A 384 0.44 0.45 2.76
C GLU A 384 -0.27 -0.92 2.65
N ASP A 385 0.43 -2.01 2.98
CA ASP A 385 -0.07 -3.39 2.94
C ASP A 385 -0.57 -3.91 4.30
N ASN A 386 -0.69 -3.05 5.32
CA ASN A 386 -1.21 -3.44 6.62
C ASN A 386 -2.73 -3.69 6.59
N GLU A 387 -3.16 -4.87 7.03
CA GLU A 387 -4.58 -5.29 7.04
C GLU A 387 -5.50 -4.36 7.84
N ARG A 388 -5.00 -3.70 8.89
CA ARG A 388 -5.78 -2.77 9.73
C ARG A 388 -5.73 -1.31 9.25
N LEU A 389 -5.10 -1.00 8.13
CA LEU A 389 -4.91 0.38 7.68
C LEU A 389 -6.25 1.12 7.47
N GLU A 390 -7.23 0.47 6.86
CA GLU A 390 -8.58 1.04 6.63
C GLU A 390 -9.32 1.25 7.96
N ASP A 391 -9.34 0.23 8.83
CA ASP A 391 -9.97 0.30 10.16
C ASP A 391 -9.39 1.43 11.02
N VAL A 392 -8.06 1.54 11.07
CA VAL A 392 -7.36 2.57 11.86
C VAL A 392 -7.55 3.96 11.27
N THR A 393 -7.60 4.10 9.94
CA THR A 393 -7.92 5.38 9.28
C THR A 393 -9.33 5.84 9.63
N ASN A 394 -10.31 4.94 9.56
CA ASN A 394 -11.71 5.23 9.92
C ASN A 394 -11.85 5.58 11.41
N LEU A 395 -11.16 4.84 12.29
CA LEU A 395 -11.19 5.09 13.74
C LEU A 395 -10.53 6.43 14.10
N ALA A 396 -9.37 6.75 13.52
CA ALA A 396 -8.72 8.06 13.70
C ALA A 396 -9.62 9.22 13.24
N SER A 397 -10.29 9.07 12.09
CA SER A 397 -11.25 10.07 11.59
C SER A 397 -12.45 10.23 12.53
N ASN A 398 -13.04 9.13 13.00
CA ASN A 398 -14.18 9.15 13.92
C ASN A 398 -13.82 9.80 15.27
N LEU A 399 -12.63 9.50 15.80
CA LEU A 399 -12.12 10.09 17.03
C LEU A 399 -11.76 11.57 16.86
N THR A 400 -11.32 11.99 15.67
CA THR A 400 -10.98 13.41 15.39
C THR A 400 -12.19 14.31 15.59
N ASP A 401 -13.36 13.94 15.06
CA ASP A 401 -14.60 14.71 15.25
C ASP A 401 -15.00 14.81 16.73
N LEU A 402 -14.94 13.69 17.47
CA LEU A 402 -15.21 13.67 18.91
C LEU A 402 -14.23 14.56 19.67
N VAL A 403 -12.92 14.45 19.40
CA VAL A 403 -11.87 15.20 20.11
C VAL A 403 -11.97 16.70 19.82
N ILE A 404 -12.40 17.11 18.62
CA ILE A 404 -12.73 18.51 18.32
C ILE A 404 -13.87 18.99 19.22
N ASN A 405 -14.95 18.21 19.36
CA ASN A 405 -16.07 18.57 20.23
C ASN A 405 -15.68 18.61 21.71
N LEU A 406 -14.91 17.64 22.20
CA LEU A 406 -14.42 17.58 23.59
C LEU A 406 -13.48 18.75 23.92
N ARG A 407 -12.52 19.06 23.04
CA ARG A 407 -11.64 20.23 23.22
C ARG A 407 -12.41 21.55 23.18
N THR A 408 -13.43 21.64 22.32
CA THR A 408 -14.34 22.81 22.31
C THR A 408 -15.06 22.95 23.65
N ILE A 409 -15.50 21.85 24.27
CA ILE A 409 -16.10 21.88 25.61
C ILE A 409 -15.08 22.38 26.66
N GLU A 410 -13.90 21.78 26.72
CA GLU A 410 -12.85 22.13 27.70
C GLU A 410 -12.37 23.59 27.56
N GLU A 411 -12.16 24.05 26.32
CA GLU A 411 -11.72 25.42 26.02
C GLU A 411 -12.79 26.43 26.44
N GLN A 412 -14.04 26.24 26.01
CA GLN A 412 -15.11 27.18 26.32
C GLN A 412 -15.45 27.18 27.82
N ASP A 413 -15.39 26.03 28.50
CA ASP A 413 -15.53 25.96 29.96
C ASP A 413 -14.42 26.71 30.69
N SER A 414 -13.17 26.57 30.25
CA SER A 414 -12.01 27.27 30.81
C SER A 414 -12.14 28.80 30.63
N LEU A 415 -12.54 29.25 29.45
CA LEU A 415 -12.80 30.67 29.16
C LEU A 415 -13.95 31.22 30.01
N MET A 416 -15.00 30.43 30.22
CA MET A 416 -16.16 30.80 31.02
C MET A 416 -15.85 30.85 32.53
N GLU A 417 -15.04 29.91 33.05
CA GLU A 417 -14.54 29.98 34.44
C GLU A 417 -13.71 31.25 34.65
N LEU A 418 -12.82 31.60 33.72
CA LEU A 418 -12.08 32.86 33.75
C LEU A 418 -13.01 34.08 33.76
N CYS A 419 -14.10 34.07 32.98
CA CYS A 419 -15.09 35.15 32.95
C CYS A 419 -15.93 35.30 34.24
N ASP A 420 -16.08 34.23 35.03
CA ASP A 420 -16.84 34.25 36.30
C ASP A 420 -16.00 34.69 37.52
N LEU A 421 -14.68 34.81 37.36
CA LEU A 421 -13.79 35.45 38.34
C LEU A 421 -14.01 36.96 38.41
N SER A 422 -13.73 37.58 39.58
CA SER A 422 -13.73 39.04 39.66
C SER A 422 -12.58 39.66 38.85
N ASP A 423 -12.72 40.90 38.38
CA ASP A 423 -11.71 41.58 37.54
C ASP A 423 -10.26 41.49 38.06
N ASN A 424 -10.09 41.55 39.39
CA ASN A 424 -8.76 41.47 40.02
C ASN A 424 -8.23 40.03 40.11
N GLU A 425 -9.12 39.03 40.18
CA GLU A 425 -8.75 37.60 40.20
C GLU A 425 -8.47 37.12 38.78
N ARG A 426 -9.35 37.45 37.82
CA ARG A 426 -9.20 37.18 36.39
C ARG A 426 -7.88 37.74 35.83
N ARG A 427 -7.60 39.03 36.07
CA ARG A 427 -6.31 39.64 35.71
C ARG A 427 -5.12 38.89 36.32
N ARG A 428 -5.23 38.51 37.60
CA ARG A 428 -4.13 37.81 38.30
C ARG A 428 -3.86 36.41 37.74
N VAL A 429 -4.89 35.70 37.28
CA VAL A 429 -4.72 34.40 36.60
C VAL A 429 -4.03 34.60 35.26
N ILE A 430 -4.45 35.58 34.45
CA ILE A 430 -3.81 35.88 33.16
C ILE A 430 -2.37 36.42 33.34
N GLU A 431 -2.11 37.24 34.36
CA GLU A 431 -0.74 37.67 34.71
C GLU A 431 0.14 36.46 35.07
N GLY A 432 -0.39 35.47 35.80
CA GLY A 432 0.32 34.24 36.11
C GLY A 432 0.57 33.34 34.89
N LEU A 433 -0.44 33.19 34.01
CA LEU A 433 -0.29 32.44 32.75
C LEU A 433 0.72 33.12 31.82
N TRP A 434 0.71 34.45 31.74
CA TRP A 434 1.68 35.22 30.97
C TRP A 434 3.10 35.06 31.53
N GLU A 435 3.28 35.12 32.86
CA GLU A 435 4.56 34.79 33.52
C GLU A 435 5.01 33.35 33.19
N GLU A 436 4.10 32.37 33.18
CA GLU A 436 4.41 30.97 32.82
C GLU A 436 4.80 30.81 31.34
N MET A 437 4.15 31.53 30.41
CA MET A 437 4.53 31.56 28.99
C MET A 437 5.92 32.17 28.78
N VAL A 438 6.28 33.21 29.55
CA VAL A 438 7.64 33.79 29.54
C VAL A 438 8.66 32.77 30.07
N ASP A 439 8.40 32.15 31.21
CA ASP A 439 9.25 31.12 31.81
C ASP A 439 9.40 29.89 30.88
N ASP A 440 8.38 29.54 30.09
CA ASP A 440 8.44 28.45 29.10
C ASP A 440 9.22 28.83 27.84
N LEU A 441 9.09 30.07 27.35
CA LEU A 441 9.96 30.58 26.27
C LEU A 441 11.44 30.63 26.71
N GLU A 442 11.72 31.08 27.94
CA GLU A 442 13.08 31.06 28.50
C GLU A 442 13.60 29.62 28.64
N ARG A 443 12.81 28.68 29.17
CA ARG A 443 13.20 27.25 29.26
C ARG A 443 13.46 26.62 27.89
N ARG A 444 12.56 26.80 26.90
CA ARG A 444 12.77 26.29 25.53
C ARG A 444 14.02 26.87 24.89
N LYS A 445 14.35 28.13 25.20
CA LYS A 445 15.59 28.79 24.75
C LYS A 445 16.82 28.17 25.42
N GLU A 446 16.80 27.99 26.73
CA GLU A 446 17.88 27.32 27.48
C GLU A 446 18.10 25.87 27.01
N ASP A 447 17.03 25.08 26.83
CA ASP A 447 17.11 23.70 26.34
C ASP A 447 17.66 23.63 24.91
N LYS A 448 17.22 24.54 24.01
CA LYS A 448 17.77 24.67 22.66
C LYS A 448 19.25 25.06 22.70
N GLU A 449 19.64 26.02 23.54
CA GLU A 449 21.04 26.42 23.72
C GLU A 449 21.90 25.28 24.28
N ALA A 450 21.40 24.52 25.26
CA ALA A 450 22.07 23.37 25.86
C ALA A 450 22.20 22.18 24.90
N ALA A 451 21.14 21.85 24.15
CA ALA A 451 21.17 20.83 23.11
C ALA A 451 22.14 21.20 21.98
N ASN A 452 22.21 22.48 21.63
CA ASN A 452 23.16 23.02 20.66
C ASN A 452 24.61 23.00 21.18
N GLU A 453 24.85 23.35 22.44
CA GLU A 453 26.18 23.22 23.08
C GLU A 453 26.61 21.74 23.17
N ALA A 454 25.69 20.83 23.50
CA ALA A 454 25.92 19.39 23.46
C ALA A 454 26.24 18.90 22.04
N ALA A 455 25.53 19.35 21.01
CA ALA A 455 25.79 19.00 19.61
C ALA A 455 27.14 19.55 19.12
N ILE A 456 27.51 20.78 19.50
CA ILE A 456 28.82 21.39 19.21
C ILE A 456 29.94 20.61 19.92
N SER A 457 29.72 20.20 21.16
CA SER A 457 30.64 19.37 21.96
C SER A 457 30.84 17.99 21.33
N ALA A 458 29.75 17.32 20.92
CA ALA A 458 29.76 16.02 20.26
C ALA A 458 30.42 16.06 18.87
N ALA A 459 30.23 17.15 18.11
CA ALA A 459 30.93 17.37 16.85
C ALA A 459 32.45 17.57 17.01
N GLY A 460 32.89 18.01 18.20
CA GLY A 460 34.30 18.16 18.57
C GLY A 460 35.09 19.09 17.64
N SER A 461 36.42 18.94 17.61
CA SER A 461 37.28 19.72 16.72
C SER A 461 37.33 19.18 15.28
N ALA A 462 36.30 18.45 14.83
CA ALA A 462 36.25 17.84 13.51
C ALA A 462 36.24 18.91 12.41
N GLY A 463 37.32 18.97 11.64
CA GLY A 463 37.51 19.97 10.59
C GLY A 463 37.80 21.39 11.09
N ALA A 464 38.27 21.56 12.32
CA ALA A 464 38.69 22.87 12.84
C ALA A 464 39.72 23.55 11.90
N GLY A 465 39.37 24.72 11.36
CA GLY A 465 40.17 25.47 10.37
C GLY A 465 39.88 25.13 8.90
N MET A 466 39.01 24.17 8.60
CA MET A 466 38.51 23.89 7.25
C MET A 466 37.35 24.82 6.86
N PHE A 467 37.02 24.84 5.57
CA PHE A 467 35.84 25.55 5.06
C PHE A 467 34.55 25.03 5.73
N TRP A 468 33.61 25.93 6.01
CA TRP A 468 32.53 25.73 7.00
C TRP A 468 31.68 24.46 6.87
N PRO A 469 31.36 23.89 5.68
CA PRO A 469 30.56 22.66 5.59
C PRO A 469 31.27 21.42 6.15
N TYR A 470 32.61 21.48 6.25
CA TYR A 470 33.46 20.40 6.75
C TYR A 470 33.94 20.63 8.19
N ASN A 471 33.53 21.73 8.82
CA ASN A 471 33.82 22.04 10.21
C ASN A 471 32.52 21.88 11.01
N GLY A 472 32.45 20.83 11.85
CA GLY A 472 31.21 20.46 12.54
C GLY A 472 30.60 21.61 13.34
N ALA A 473 31.43 22.32 14.13
CA ALA A 473 31.01 23.46 14.93
C ALA A 473 30.52 24.65 14.08
N LEU A 474 31.18 24.96 12.95
CA LEU A 474 30.70 26.02 12.05
C LEU A 474 29.45 25.63 11.26
N ARG A 475 29.24 24.34 10.98
CA ARG A 475 28.02 23.85 10.33
C ARG A 475 26.81 23.96 11.27
N ILE A 476 26.96 23.50 12.51
CA ILE A 476 25.92 23.58 13.54
C ILE A 476 25.63 25.06 13.87
N SER A 477 26.66 25.86 14.14
CA SER A 477 26.49 27.31 14.37
C SER A 477 25.88 28.04 13.15
N GLY A 478 26.24 27.65 11.92
CA GLY A 478 25.65 28.21 10.70
C GLY A 478 24.18 27.84 10.48
N GLN A 479 23.78 26.63 10.89
CA GLN A 479 22.40 26.17 10.90
C GLN A 479 21.58 26.89 12.00
N GLN A 480 22.17 27.11 13.18
CA GLN A 480 21.55 27.92 14.24
C GLN A 480 21.31 29.37 13.77
N ASN A 481 22.33 30.05 13.21
CA ASN A 481 22.18 31.40 12.63
C ASN A 481 21.14 31.46 11.50
N PHE A 482 20.83 30.32 10.86
CA PHE A 482 19.77 30.25 9.87
C PHE A 482 18.40 30.23 10.55
N TYR A 483 18.19 29.34 11.53
CA TYR A 483 16.91 29.28 12.27
C TYR A 483 16.61 30.57 13.02
N ASP A 484 17.61 31.21 13.63
CA ASP A 484 17.42 32.44 14.41
C ASP A 484 17.07 33.65 13.53
N TYR A 485 17.37 33.62 12.23
CA TYR A 485 17.04 34.68 11.28
C TYR A 485 15.79 34.37 10.43
N TRP A 486 15.52 33.09 10.15
CA TRP A 486 14.49 32.69 9.18
C TRP A 486 13.35 31.83 9.77
N GLY A 487 13.51 31.29 10.98
CA GLY A 487 12.62 30.27 11.55
C GLY A 487 12.75 28.91 10.86
N GLU A 488 11.84 28.00 11.19
CA GLU A 488 11.74 26.68 10.54
C GLU A 488 11.07 26.82 9.16
N ARG A 489 11.89 27.11 8.14
CA ARG A 489 11.42 27.21 6.75
C ARG A 489 11.36 25.84 6.10
N VAL A 490 10.17 25.47 5.61
CA VAL A 490 9.95 24.30 4.75
C VAL A 490 10.84 24.36 3.51
N LEU A 491 11.36 23.21 3.07
CA LEU A 491 12.24 23.12 1.91
C LEU A 491 11.45 23.27 0.60
N GLU A 492 11.31 24.51 0.13
CA GLU A 492 10.59 24.82 -1.10
C GLU A 492 11.28 25.88 -1.97
N ASP A 493 10.92 25.92 -3.26
CA ASP A 493 11.47 26.88 -4.20
C ASP A 493 11.05 28.32 -3.84
N HIS A 494 12.02 29.23 -3.96
CA HIS A 494 11.89 30.65 -3.61
C HIS A 494 11.59 30.97 -2.13
N TRP A 495 11.90 30.07 -1.17
CA TRP A 495 11.70 30.26 0.29
C TRP A 495 12.22 31.59 0.90
N ARG A 496 13.09 32.34 0.21
CA ARG A 496 13.62 33.66 0.62
C ARG A 496 12.76 34.87 0.18
N ARG A 497 11.56 34.68 -0.35
CA ARG A 497 10.67 35.78 -0.78
C ARG A 497 9.50 35.92 0.19
N SER A 498 9.32 37.11 0.76
CA SER A 498 8.23 37.40 1.71
C SER A 498 6.85 37.40 1.04
N SER A 499 6.73 37.82 -0.23
CA SER A 499 5.50 37.64 -1.02
C SER A 499 5.71 36.65 -2.16
N LYS A 500 5.06 35.48 -2.03
CA LYS A 500 4.59 34.68 -3.17
C LYS A 500 3.25 35.25 -3.64
N ILE A 501 2.84 34.89 -4.86
CA ILE A 501 1.64 35.43 -5.55
C ILE A 501 0.37 34.74 -5.02
N GLY A 502 0.18 34.74 -3.69
CA GLY A 502 -1.00 34.17 -3.02
C GLY A 502 -2.16 35.15 -2.93
N ASN A 503 -1.88 36.41 -2.59
CA ASN A 503 -2.90 37.47 -2.40
C ASN A 503 -3.35 38.11 -3.73
N LEU A 504 -3.58 37.30 -4.78
CA LEU A 504 -4.16 37.77 -6.05
C LEU A 504 -5.61 37.30 -6.26
N PHE A 505 -6.17 36.54 -5.32
CA PHE A 505 -7.51 35.94 -5.40
C PHE A 505 -8.37 36.11 -4.13
N SER A 506 -7.97 36.98 -3.20
CA SER A 506 -8.84 37.49 -2.13
C SER A 506 -9.51 38.78 -2.61
N ASP A 507 -10.81 38.74 -2.84
CA ASP A 507 -11.57 39.78 -3.57
C ASP A 507 -12.04 40.95 -2.67
N ASP A 508 -11.16 41.45 -1.79
CA ASP A 508 -11.42 42.66 -0.99
C ASP A 508 -10.14 43.53 -0.84
N PRO A 509 -10.12 44.77 -1.37
CA PRO A 509 -8.95 45.64 -1.33
C PRO A 509 -9.09 46.73 -0.23
N GLU A 510 -8.81 46.38 1.03
CA GLU A 510 -8.46 47.42 2.03
C GLU A 510 -6.96 47.78 1.89
N GLU A 511 -6.70 49.06 1.59
CA GLU A 511 -5.34 49.62 1.53
C GLU A 511 -4.74 49.80 2.94
N GLY A 512 -4.22 48.71 3.51
CA GLY A 512 -3.29 48.74 4.64
C GLY A 512 -1.84 48.88 4.18
N GLU A 513 -1.13 49.93 4.62
CA GLU A 513 0.34 49.97 4.49
C GLU A 513 0.96 49.00 5.52
N GLU A 514 1.19 47.75 5.13
CA GLU A 514 2.00 46.82 5.93
C GLU A 514 3.46 47.33 6.02
N GLU A 515 3.83 47.87 7.17
CA GLU A 515 5.24 48.10 7.50
C GLU A 515 5.99 46.77 7.54
N PHE A 516 7.22 46.77 7.02
CA PHE A 516 8.14 45.63 7.14
C PHE A 516 8.45 45.38 8.62
N ASN A 517 7.78 44.41 9.25
CA ASN A 517 8.26 43.87 10.52
C ASN A 517 9.61 43.20 10.30
N GLU A 518 10.60 43.56 11.13
CA GLU A 518 11.84 42.81 11.23
C GLU A 518 11.53 41.37 11.69
N SER A 519 12.42 40.42 11.39
CA SER A 519 12.28 39.03 11.83
C SER A 519 12.33 38.97 13.37
N GLN A 520 11.15 38.97 13.99
CA GLN A 520 10.96 38.82 15.43
C GLN A 520 11.53 37.47 15.90
N ASP A 521 12.36 37.49 16.95
CA ASP A 521 12.93 36.28 17.57
C ASP A 521 11.79 35.44 18.17
N PRO A 522 11.54 34.18 17.73
CA PRO A 522 10.47 33.35 18.27
C PRO A 522 10.54 33.10 19.79
N TYR A 523 11.68 33.41 20.42
CA TYR A 523 11.93 33.28 21.85
C TYR A 523 12.07 34.64 22.56
N ASP A 524 11.61 35.74 21.97
CA ASP A 524 11.50 37.04 22.64
C ASP A 524 10.11 37.19 23.29
N PRO A 525 10.02 37.33 24.63
CA PRO A 525 8.79 37.63 25.36
C PRO A 525 7.97 38.80 24.82
N ALA A 526 8.59 39.75 24.10
CA ALA A 526 7.90 40.87 23.47
C ALA A 526 6.94 40.47 22.32
N ASN A 527 6.99 39.20 21.88
CA ASN A 527 6.10 38.65 20.85
C ASN A 527 4.92 37.86 21.45
N LEU A 528 4.85 37.70 22.77
CA LEU A 528 3.67 37.19 23.44
C LEU A 528 2.56 38.26 23.45
N PRO A 529 1.27 37.87 23.34
CA PRO A 529 0.16 38.76 23.61
C PRO A 529 0.32 39.42 24.98
N THR A 530 -0.02 40.70 25.09
CA THR A 530 -0.01 41.37 26.39
C THR A 530 -1.19 40.91 27.25
N VAL A 531 -1.03 40.97 28.57
CA VAL A 531 -2.11 40.69 29.55
C VAL A 531 -3.41 41.46 29.23
N ASP A 532 -3.30 42.68 28.70
CA ASP A 532 -4.46 43.51 28.36
C ASP A 532 -5.13 43.05 27.05
N GLU A 533 -4.38 42.53 26.08
CA GLU A 533 -4.91 41.91 24.85
C GLU A 533 -5.60 40.58 25.18
N MET A 534 -4.94 39.69 25.94
CA MET A 534 -5.53 38.42 26.41
C MET A 534 -6.83 38.64 27.21
N LEU A 535 -6.88 39.69 28.04
CA LEU A 535 -8.11 40.07 28.77
C LEU A 535 -9.23 40.58 27.86
N SER A 536 -8.90 41.08 26.66
CA SER A 536 -9.87 41.61 25.69
C SER A 536 -10.40 40.56 24.72
N GLU A 537 -9.73 39.41 24.60
CA GLU A 537 -10.15 38.27 23.78
C GLU A 537 -11.07 37.29 24.54
N LEU A 538 -11.20 37.42 25.87
CA LEU A 538 -12.11 36.57 26.65
C LEU A 538 -13.59 36.87 26.33
N PRO A 539 -14.44 35.85 26.09
CA PRO A 539 -15.84 35.99 25.70
C PRO A 539 -16.77 36.37 26.88
N CYS A 540 -16.40 37.39 27.65
CA CYS A 540 -17.09 37.76 28.88
C CYS A 540 -18.20 38.80 28.68
N GLU A 541 -18.25 39.48 27.52
CA GLU A 541 -19.36 40.36 27.16
C GLU A 541 -20.62 39.55 26.86
N ALA A 542 -21.79 40.15 27.07
CA ALA A 542 -23.05 39.40 27.10
C ALA A 542 -23.43 38.72 25.77
N GLU A 543 -22.95 39.22 24.63
CA GLU A 543 -23.17 38.64 23.31
C GLU A 543 -22.20 37.49 23.02
N GLU A 544 -20.91 37.68 23.27
CA GLU A 544 -19.86 36.66 23.13
C GLU A 544 -20.10 35.48 24.07
N ARG A 545 -20.50 35.75 25.32
CA ARG A 545 -20.91 34.73 26.29
C ARG A 545 -22.11 33.92 25.80
N SER A 546 -23.04 34.55 25.08
CA SER A 546 -24.17 33.83 24.47
C SER A 546 -23.74 32.96 23.29
N ASN A 547 -22.71 33.36 22.54
CA ASN A 547 -22.15 32.56 21.45
C ASN A 547 -21.35 31.37 22.00
N SER A 548 -20.53 31.58 23.03
CA SER A 548 -19.79 30.51 23.73
C SER A 548 -20.75 29.44 24.29
N LEU A 549 -21.85 29.85 24.93
CA LEU A 549 -22.89 28.92 25.39
C LEU A 549 -23.62 28.17 24.26
N ALA A 550 -23.72 28.77 23.06
CA ALA A 550 -24.27 28.10 21.89
C ALA A 550 -23.28 27.07 21.30
N MET A 551 -22.00 27.42 21.21
CA MET A 551 -20.92 26.51 20.80
C MET A 551 -20.81 25.31 21.76
N LEU A 552 -20.89 25.55 23.08
CA LEU A 552 -20.98 24.49 24.08
C LEU A 552 -22.19 23.57 23.81
N ALA A 553 -23.39 24.13 23.63
CA ALA A 553 -24.59 23.33 23.40
C ALA A 553 -24.51 22.45 22.12
N GLU A 554 -23.86 22.97 21.07
CA GLU A 554 -23.58 22.22 19.85
C GLU A 554 -22.53 21.12 20.08
N ALA A 555 -21.40 21.45 20.68
CA ALA A 555 -20.31 20.51 20.96
C ALA A 555 -20.77 19.35 21.89
N TYR A 556 -21.50 19.65 22.96
CA TYR A 556 -22.12 18.63 23.82
C TYR A 556 -23.11 17.72 23.05
N TYR A 557 -23.90 18.29 22.14
CA TYR A 557 -24.85 17.51 21.35
C TYR A 557 -24.14 16.60 20.34
N MET A 558 -23.16 17.15 19.63
CA MET A 558 -22.38 16.46 18.60
C MET A 558 -21.47 15.38 19.19
N ALA A 559 -20.76 15.65 20.30
CA ALA A 559 -19.97 14.64 21.00
C ALA A 559 -20.82 13.43 21.44
N GLY A 560 -22.06 13.66 21.93
CA GLY A 560 -22.98 12.56 22.25
C GLY A 560 -23.43 11.76 21.02
N LEU A 561 -23.56 12.41 19.86
CA LEU A 561 -23.81 11.71 18.59
C LEU A 561 -22.60 10.90 18.15
N ASP A 562 -21.39 11.45 18.26
CA ASP A 562 -20.15 10.76 17.92
C ASP A 562 -19.97 9.51 18.80
N TYR A 563 -20.16 9.64 20.12
CA TYR A 563 -20.15 8.51 21.05
C TYR A 563 -21.12 7.41 20.62
N ARG A 564 -22.39 7.73 20.33
CA ARG A 564 -23.40 6.71 20.00
C ARG A 564 -23.23 6.12 18.60
N GLU A 565 -23.08 6.96 17.58
CA GLU A 565 -23.17 6.57 16.17
C GLU A 565 -21.82 6.15 15.57
N LYS A 566 -20.70 6.68 16.07
CA LYS A 566 -19.35 6.39 15.54
C LYS A 566 -18.53 5.44 16.41
N LEU A 567 -18.76 5.44 17.72
CA LEU A 567 -17.97 4.67 18.71
C LEU A 567 -18.76 3.57 19.43
N GLU A 568 -20.07 3.46 19.16
CA GLU A 568 -20.99 2.52 19.82
C GLU A 568 -20.96 2.57 21.36
N ASP A 569 -20.65 3.74 21.94
CA ASP A 569 -20.64 3.98 23.40
C ASP A 569 -21.91 4.74 23.84
N PRO A 570 -22.96 4.01 24.27
CA PRO A 570 -24.17 4.65 24.76
C PRO A 570 -24.03 5.16 26.21
N GLU A 571 -22.96 4.86 26.95
CA GLU A 571 -22.79 5.33 28.33
C GLU A 571 -22.25 6.77 28.32
N ASN A 572 -21.13 7.00 27.63
CA ASN A 572 -20.58 8.34 27.42
C ASN A 572 -21.55 9.25 26.66
N ALA A 573 -22.30 8.73 25.68
CA ALA A 573 -23.36 9.47 24.99
C ALA A 573 -24.49 9.92 25.94
N ILE A 574 -24.91 9.05 26.86
CA ILE A 574 -25.95 9.39 27.86
C ILE A 574 -25.44 10.47 28.81
N ASP A 575 -24.22 10.33 29.34
CA ASP A 575 -23.68 11.24 30.35
C ASP A 575 -23.46 12.65 29.77
N ILE A 576 -22.90 12.77 28.56
CA ILE A 576 -22.64 14.07 27.92
C ILE A 576 -23.94 14.81 27.54
N TRP A 577 -24.98 14.09 27.09
CA TRP A 577 -26.30 14.70 26.87
C TRP A 577 -27.00 15.06 28.17
N GLN A 578 -26.86 14.27 29.25
CA GLN A 578 -27.40 14.66 30.56
C GLN A 578 -26.73 15.93 31.09
N GLU A 579 -25.43 16.10 30.87
CA GLU A 579 -24.71 17.32 31.21
C GLU A 579 -25.21 18.54 30.40
N LEU A 580 -25.44 18.38 29.08
CA LEU A 580 -26.10 19.40 28.25
C LEU A 580 -27.43 19.85 28.87
N LEU A 581 -28.32 18.92 29.20
CA LEU A 581 -29.63 19.26 29.78
C LEU A 581 -29.52 19.92 31.16
N ALA A 582 -28.51 19.54 31.96
CA ALA A 582 -28.30 20.08 33.29
C ALA A 582 -27.69 21.49 33.29
N ARG A 583 -26.83 21.80 32.32
CA ARG A 583 -26.07 23.06 32.25
C ARG A 583 -26.69 24.09 31.30
N LEU A 584 -27.37 23.65 30.25
CA LEU A 584 -27.78 24.48 29.10
C LEU A 584 -29.30 24.35 28.84
N ASP A 585 -30.09 24.60 29.89
CA ASP A 585 -31.56 24.42 29.95
C ASP A 585 -32.34 25.18 28.86
N SER A 586 -31.80 26.32 28.42
CA SER A 586 -32.38 27.21 27.40
C SER A 586 -31.82 26.99 25.98
N SER A 587 -30.98 25.98 25.77
CA SER A 587 -30.36 25.70 24.47
C SER A 587 -31.35 25.21 23.41
N ALA A 588 -31.07 25.52 22.15
CA ALA A 588 -31.83 25.00 21.01
C ALA A 588 -31.71 23.47 20.86
N PHE A 589 -30.62 22.88 21.36
CA PHE A 589 -30.38 21.44 21.33
C PHE A 589 -31.10 20.67 22.43
N HIS A 590 -31.62 21.31 23.49
CA HIS A 590 -32.25 20.62 24.62
C HIS A 590 -33.39 19.66 24.22
N PRO A 591 -34.34 20.00 23.32
CA PRO A 591 -35.37 19.05 22.88
C PRO A 591 -34.77 17.85 22.14
N THR A 592 -33.78 18.11 21.28
CA THR A 592 -33.13 17.09 20.44
C THR A 592 -32.26 16.15 21.28
N ALA A 593 -31.46 16.66 22.20
CA ALA A 593 -30.66 15.87 23.14
C ALA A 593 -31.56 15.00 24.06
N THR A 594 -32.71 15.53 24.51
CA THR A 594 -33.70 14.75 25.26
C THR A 594 -34.26 13.60 24.40
N TYR A 595 -34.51 13.85 23.10
CA TYR A 595 -34.92 12.81 22.14
C TYR A 595 -33.83 11.77 21.87
N GLN A 596 -32.55 12.18 21.80
CA GLN A 596 -31.45 11.22 21.68
C GLN A 596 -31.32 10.35 22.94
N LEU A 597 -31.52 10.90 24.15
CA LEU A 597 -31.56 10.12 25.39
C LEU A 597 -32.71 9.08 25.36
N TYR A 598 -33.92 9.47 24.95
CA TYR A 598 -35.03 8.54 24.74
C TYR A 598 -34.65 7.39 23.79
N ARG A 599 -34.13 7.69 22.60
CA ARG A 599 -33.71 6.68 21.61
C ARG A 599 -32.63 5.75 22.15
N THR A 600 -31.65 6.29 22.85
CA THR A 600 -30.50 5.54 23.36
C THR A 600 -30.93 4.58 24.48
N TYR A 601 -31.74 5.05 25.44
CA TYR A 601 -32.31 4.14 26.44
C TYR A 601 -33.27 3.10 25.83
N LEU A 602 -34.07 3.46 24.83
CA LEU A 602 -34.95 2.51 24.14
C LEU A 602 -34.15 1.42 23.41
N GLN A 603 -33.05 1.78 22.76
CA GLN A 603 -32.14 0.84 22.12
C GLN A 603 -31.57 -0.13 23.15
N ARG A 604 -30.97 0.36 24.25
CA ARG A 604 -30.42 -0.47 25.34
C ARG A 604 -31.46 -1.39 25.98
N GLU A 605 -32.71 -0.93 26.14
CA GLU A 605 -33.81 -1.73 26.68
C GLU A 605 -34.21 -2.89 25.74
N ILE A 606 -34.11 -2.71 24.42
CA ILE A 606 -34.49 -3.69 23.39
C ILE A 606 -33.33 -4.66 23.08
N GLU A 607 -32.11 -4.12 22.92
CA GLU A 607 -30.93 -4.86 22.42
C GLU A 607 -30.14 -5.49 23.57
N ASP A 608 -29.77 -4.71 24.60
CA ASP A 608 -29.02 -5.20 25.76
C ASP A 608 -29.93 -5.89 26.81
N GLY A 609 -31.24 -5.61 26.77
CA GLY A 609 -32.17 -5.93 27.85
C GLY A 609 -31.91 -5.10 29.12
N TYR A 610 -31.34 -3.89 28.97
CA TYR A 610 -30.98 -3.00 30.06
C TYR A 610 -32.19 -2.66 30.94
N THR A 611 -32.02 -2.77 32.27
CA THR A 611 -33.01 -2.30 33.25
C THR A 611 -32.31 -1.81 34.52
N ASN A 612 -32.70 -0.62 35.02
CA ASN A 612 -32.15 -0.06 36.26
C ASN A 612 -33.26 0.30 37.27
N PRO A 613 -33.66 -0.62 38.17
CA PRO A 613 -34.73 -0.38 39.14
C PRO A 613 -34.43 0.67 40.22
N PHE A 614 -33.21 1.21 40.27
CA PHE A 614 -32.77 2.17 41.29
C PHE A 614 -32.66 3.61 40.77
N CYS A 615 -32.89 3.83 39.46
CA CYS A 615 -32.78 5.13 38.80
C CYS A 615 -34.07 5.43 38.03
N GLU A 616 -34.79 6.49 38.42
CA GLU A 616 -36.06 6.88 37.82
C GLU A 616 -35.90 7.46 36.40
N SER A 617 -34.74 8.07 36.10
CA SER A 617 -34.40 8.61 34.78
C SER A 617 -33.68 7.65 33.84
N CYS A 618 -33.27 6.47 34.30
CA CYS A 618 -32.48 5.52 33.50
C CYS A 618 -33.37 4.55 32.71
N ASN A 619 -34.33 5.08 31.95
CA ASN A 619 -35.24 4.31 31.11
C ASN A 619 -35.84 5.19 29.99
N SER A 620 -36.29 4.57 28.91
CA SER A 620 -36.86 5.25 27.75
C SER A 620 -38.14 6.01 28.11
N THR A 621 -39.01 5.43 28.93
CA THR A 621 -40.32 6.02 29.28
C THR A 621 -40.21 7.36 29.99
N PHE A 622 -39.20 7.54 30.85
CA PHE A 622 -38.94 8.82 31.52
C PHE A 622 -38.60 9.93 30.52
N TRP A 623 -37.69 9.67 29.58
CA TRP A 623 -37.27 10.67 28.59
C TRP A 623 -38.37 10.95 27.55
N ALA A 624 -39.15 9.94 27.18
CA ALA A 624 -40.37 10.13 26.39
C ALA A 624 -41.35 11.09 27.08
N ASP A 625 -41.63 10.86 28.37
CA ASP A 625 -42.47 11.75 29.18
C ASP A 625 -41.87 13.17 29.30
N GLN A 626 -40.54 13.33 29.41
CA GLN A 626 -39.92 14.67 29.42
C GLN A 626 -40.20 15.43 28.12
N ILE A 627 -40.12 14.77 26.96
CA ILE A 627 -40.33 15.43 25.65
C ILE A 627 -41.79 15.82 25.46
N VAL A 628 -42.72 14.92 25.77
CA VAL A 628 -44.17 15.19 25.63
C VAL A 628 -44.62 16.29 26.60
N ASN A 629 -44.10 16.33 27.83
CA ASN A 629 -44.51 17.34 28.82
C ASN A 629 -43.83 18.71 28.62
N ASN A 630 -42.55 18.75 28.25
CA ASN A 630 -41.78 20.00 28.16
C ASN A 630 -41.80 20.60 26.74
N TYR A 631 -41.94 19.77 25.69
CA TYR A 631 -41.97 20.19 24.28
C TYR A 631 -43.23 19.70 23.52
N PRO A 632 -44.45 19.93 24.05
CA PRO A 632 -45.68 19.47 23.43
C PRO A 632 -45.88 20.08 22.04
N GLY A 633 -46.10 19.24 21.03
CA GLY A 633 -46.25 19.66 19.63
C GLY A 633 -44.93 20.00 18.92
N SER A 634 -43.78 19.66 19.49
CA SER A 634 -42.53 19.53 18.72
C SER A 634 -42.57 18.27 17.84
N GLU A 635 -41.76 18.24 16.78
CA GLU A 635 -41.59 17.07 15.91
C GLU A 635 -41.18 15.82 16.72
N TRP A 636 -40.27 15.98 17.69
CA TRP A 636 -39.85 14.93 18.62
C TRP A 636 -41.00 14.37 19.47
N ALA A 637 -41.89 15.24 19.97
CA ALA A 637 -43.08 14.79 20.69
C ALA A 637 -44.07 14.05 19.78
N MET A 638 -44.23 14.49 18.52
CA MET A 638 -45.08 13.81 17.54
C MET A 638 -44.55 12.43 17.17
N LEU A 639 -43.24 12.27 17.00
CA LEU A 639 -42.57 10.98 16.74
C LEU A 639 -42.71 9.99 17.92
N ILE A 640 -42.84 10.48 19.15
CA ILE A 640 -43.07 9.65 20.34
C ILE A 640 -44.54 9.27 20.50
N GLU A 641 -45.46 10.22 20.32
CA GLU A 641 -46.91 9.96 20.40
C GLU A 641 -47.42 9.10 19.23
N ASN A 642 -46.75 9.18 18.08
CA ASN A 642 -47.02 8.39 16.89
C ASN A 642 -45.71 7.93 16.21
N PRO A 643 -45.21 6.73 16.54
CA PRO A 643 -43.99 6.19 15.92
C PRO A 643 -44.08 5.95 14.40
N ASP A 644 -45.29 5.86 13.85
CA ASP A 644 -45.57 5.80 12.41
C ASP A 644 -45.82 7.21 11.82
N PHE A 645 -45.41 8.29 12.49
CA PHE A 645 -45.50 9.68 11.99
C PHE A 645 -44.47 9.91 10.88
N LEU A 646 -44.84 9.50 9.67
CA LEU A 646 -44.34 10.13 8.46
C LEU A 646 -44.91 11.55 8.39
N ASP A 647 -44.11 12.52 7.94
CA ASP A 647 -44.64 13.83 7.56
C ASP A 647 -45.75 13.62 6.49
N ALA A 648 -46.76 14.48 6.46
CA ALA A 648 -47.77 14.45 5.41
C ALA A 648 -47.15 14.62 4.00
N GLU A 649 -46.00 15.26 3.91
CA GLU A 649 -45.18 15.34 2.68
C GLU A 649 -44.52 13.98 2.35
N GLU A 650 -44.05 13.23 3.35
CA GLU A 650 -43.39 11.93 3.17
C GLU A 650 -44.39 10.77 2.98
N GLU A 651 -45.55 10.77 3.64
CA GLU A 651 -46.67 9.87 3.31
C GLU A 651 -47.15 10.10 1.86
N ALA A 652 -47.25 11.37 1.43
CA ALA A 652 -47.59 11.70 0.05
C ALA A 652 -46.50 11.27 -0.94
N TYR A 653 -45.22 11.44 -0.61
CA TYR A 653 -44.10 10.96 -1.39
C TYR A 653 -44.12 9.44 -1.53
N GLU A 654 -44.33 8.71 -0.43
CA GLU A 654 -44.32 7.24 -0.39
C GLU A 654 -45.49 6.63 -1.17
N ILE A 655 -46.70 7.18 -1.03
CA ILE A 655 -47.88 6.79 -1.84
C ILE A 655 -47.59 6.98 -3.33
N GLU A 656 -46.95 8.09 -3.70
CA GLU A 656 -46.63 8.43 -5.08
C GLU A 656 -45.43 7.60 -5.60
N ARG A 657 -44.48 7.21 -4.74
CA ARG A 657 -43.38 6.28 -5.04
C ARG A 657 -43.93 4.91 -5.41
N VAL A 658 -44.86 4.37 -4.62
CA VAL A 658 -45.52 3.08 -4.93
C VAL A 658 -46.30 3.15 -6.25
N ALA A 659 -46.93 4.29 -6.57
CA ALA A 659 -47.59 4.50 -7.86
C ALA A 659 -46.58 4.56 -9.03
N TYR A 660 -45.45 5.25 -8.85
CA TYR A 660 -44.35 5.32 -9.80
C TYR A 660 -43.72 3.95 -10.08
N GLU A 661 -43.41 3.17 -9.04
CA GLU A 661 -42.84 1.81 -9.15
C GLU A 661 -43.76 0.85 -9.92
N ALA A 662 -45.08 0.99 -9.76
CA ALA A 662 -46.06 0.20 -10.51
C ALA A 662 -46.04 0.55 -12.02
N LEU A 663 -45.81 1.81 -12.38
CA LEU A 663 -45.68 2.25 -13.77
C LEU A 663 -44.31 1.87 -14.37
N LEU A 664 -43.24 1.99 -13.59
CA LEU A 664 -41.89 1.52 -13.96
C LEU A 664 -41.87 0.01 -14.22
N SER A 665 -42.59 -0.77 -13.41
CA SER A 665 -42.78 -2.22 -13.62
C SER A 665 -43.47 -2.54 -14.95
N ARG A 666 -44.46 -1.74 -15.38
CA ARG A 666 -45.12 -1.88 -16.69
C ARG A 666 -44.21 -1.47 -17.85
N TYR A 667 -43.37 -0.45 -17.66
CA TYR A 667 -42.32 -0.08 -18.61
C TYR A 667 -41.35 -1.26 -18.85
N TYR A 668 -40.86 -1.93 -17.80
CA TYR A 668 -40.02 -3.13 -17.97
C TYR A 668 -40.76 -4.31 -18.61
N ALA A 669 -42.07 -4.43 -18.40
CA ALA A 669 -42.94 -5.37 -19.12
C ALA A 669 -43.21 -4.97 -20.60
N LYS A 670 -42.64 -3.84 -21.06
CA LYS A 670 -42.75 -3.26 -22.41
C LYS A 670 -44.13 -2.74 -22.79
N ASP A 671 -45.00 -2.47 -21.82
CA ASP A 671 -46.31 -1.83 -22.05
C ASP A 671 -46.17 -0.30 -22.14
N TYR A 672 -45.34 0.16 -23.09
CA TYR A 672 -44.98 1.56 -23.22
C TYR A 672 -46.18 2.45 -23.59
N GLN A 673 -47.17 1.91 -24.31
CA GLN A 673 -48.32 2.69 -24.79
C GLN A 673 -49.34 2.97 -23.69
N ALA A 674 -49.63 2.02 -22.80
CA ALA A 674 -50.50 2.28 -21.65
C ALA A 674 -49.77 3.12 -20.60
N THR A 675 -48.51 2.79 -20.31
CA THR A 675 -47.68 3.54 -19.34
C THR A 675 -47.54 5.01 -19.74
N LEU A 676 -47.34 5.32 -21.02
CA LEU A 676 -47.27 6.69 -21.51
C LEU A 676 -48.59 7.48 -21.30
N LEU A 677 -49.73 6.84 -21.53
CA LEU A 677 -51.05 7.46 -21.35
C LEU A 677 -51.37 7.73 -19.87
N ASP A 678 -51.04 6.80 -18.99
CA ASP A 678 -51.22 6.96 -17.54
C ASP A 678 -50.33 8.11 -17.01
N ILE A 679 -49.07 8.20 -17.47
CA ILE A 679 -48.15 9.28 -17.07
C ILE A 679 -48.56 10.65 -17.63
N ASP A 680 -49.04 10.73 -18.88
CA ASP A 680 -49.57 11.99 -19.46
C ASP A 680 -50.76 12.54 -18.63
N VAL A 681 -51.57 11.68 -18.02
CA VAL A 681 -52.66 12.09 -17.10
C VAL A 681 -52.10 12.60 -15.77
N ILE A 682 -51.15 11.88 -15.15
CA ILE A 682 -50.55 12.28 -13.86
C ILE A 682 -49.90 13.67 -13.98
N ILE A 683 -49.06 13.88 -15.00
CA ILE A 683 -48.39 15.17 -15.23
C ILE A 683 -49.40 16.28 -15.55
N GLY A 684 -50.48 15.97 -16.27
CA GLY A 684 -51.52 16.93 -16.64
C GLY A 684 -52.44 17.36 -15.49
N GLU A 685 -52.73 16.46 -14.55
CA GLU A 685 -53.62 16.73 -13.40
C GLU A 685 -52.86 17.14 -12.12
N ARG A 686 -51.59 16.76 -11.98
CA ARG A 686 -50.75 17.01 -10.79
C ARG A 686 -49.36 17.57 -11.18
N PRO A 687 -49.26 18.85 -11.60
CA PRO A 687 -47.98 19.44 -11.97
C PRO A 687 -47.02 19.64 -10.78
N GLU A 688 -47.55 19.86 -9.56
CA GLU A 688 -46.78 20.05 -8.32
C GLU A 688 -46.46 18.72 -7.61
N ASN A 689 -46.26 17.64 -8.37
CA ASN A 689 -45.96 16.30 -7.86
C ASN A 689 -44.46 16.17 -7.53
N PRO A 690 -44.05 15.68 -6.34
CA PRO A 690 -42.64 15.56 -5.95
C PRO A 690 -41.84 14.61 -6.85
N LEU A 691 -42.49 13.66 -7.53
CA LEU A 691 -41.88 12.75 -8.51
C LEU A 691 -42.08 13.20 -9.96
N SER A 692 -42.52 14.44 -10.21
CA SER A 692 -42.81 14.97 -11.56
C SER A 692 -41.64 14.83 -12.54
N CYS A 693 -40.39 15.03 -12.11
CA CYS A 693 -39.21 14.85 -12.96
C CYS A 693 -38.93 13.37 -13.28
N LYS A 694 -39.09 12.47 -12.30
CA LYS A 694 -39.02 11.00 -12.52
C LYS A 694 -40.10 10.53 -13.50
N TYR A 695 -41.32 11.06 -13.41
CA TYR A 695 -42.38 10.80 -14.37
C TYR A 695 -42.06 11.33 -15.78
N ASN A 696 -41.53 12.54 -15.91
CA ASN A 696 -41.11 13.09 -17.21
C ASN A 696 -39.96 12.29 -17.84
N LEU A 697 -39.04 11.76 -17.05
CA LEU A 697 -38.01 10.84 -17.52
C LEU A 697 -38.59 9.50 -17.98
N LEU A 698 -39.42 8.84 -17.17
CA LEU A 698 -40.06 7.58 -17.53
C LEU A 698 -40.94 7.73 -18.79
N ARG A 699 -41.62 8.86 -18.93
CA ARG A 699 -42.36 9.27 -20.12
C ARG A 699 -41.46 9.34 -21.37
N ALA A 700 -40.30 9.98 -21.27
CA ALA A 700 -39.33 9.99 -22.36
C ALA A 700 -38.83 8.59 -22.71
N GLN A 701 -38.55 7.75 -21.71
CA GLN A 701 -38.17 6.34 -21.91
C GLN A 701 -39.26 5.54 -22.64
N CYS A 702 -40.55 5.73 -22.31
CA CYS A 702 -41.67 5.15 -23.05
C CYS A 702 -41.70 5.60 -24.53
N VAL A 703 -41.45 6.89 -24.80
CA VAL A 703 -41.35 7.42 -26.18
C VAL A 703 -40.16 6.80 -26.93
N GLY A 704 -39.01 6.63 -26.27
CA GLY A 704 -37.86 5.90 -26.81
C GLY A 704 -38.18 4.44 -27.14
N GLY A 705 -38.85 3.73 -26.23
CA GLY A 705 -39.34 2.38 -26.43
C GLY A 705 -40.26 2.25 -27.65
N LEU A 706 -41.24 3.15 -27.79
CA LEU A 706 -42.20 3.20 -28.90
C LEU A 706 -41.60 3.65 -30.25
N THR A 707 -40.44 4.29 -30.26
CA THR A 707 -39.79 4.78 -31.50
C THR A 707 -38.54 3.99 -31.90
N SER A 708 -38.01 3.17 -30.99
CA SER A 708 -36.86 2.28 -31.22
C SER A 708 -36.93 1.46 -32.52
N TYR A 709 -38.12 0.97 -32.89
CA TYR A 709 -38.33 0.13 -34.08
C TYR A 709 -38.54 0.92 -35.39
N THR A 710 -38.76 2.23 -35.34
CA THR A 710 -38.95 3.05 -36.54
C THR A 710 -37.63 3.53 -37.14
N GLY A 711 -36.57 3.55 -36.33
CA GLY A 711 -35.27 4.14 -36.68
C GLY A 711 -35.23 5.68 -36.61
N ASP A 712 -36.36 6.33 -36.37
CA ASP A 712 -36.45 7.78 -36.18
C ASP A 712 -36.29 8.12 -34.69
N ARG A 713 -35.14 8.72 -34.35
CA ARG A 713 -34.80 9.13 -32.97
C ARG A 713 -35.38 10.50 -32.60
N THR A 714 -35.96 11.24 -33.54
CA THR A 714 -36.44 12.62 -33.34
C THR A 714 -37.45 12.76 -32.20
N PRO A 715 -38.45 11.86 -32.02
CA PRO A 715 -39.43 12.01 -30.95
C PRO A 715 -38.80 11.77 -29.57
N TYR A 716 -37.87 10.83 -29.46
CA TYR A 716 -37.15 10.53 -28.22
C TYR A 716 -36.19 11.66 -27.84
N PHE A 717 -35.45 12.19 -28.81
CA PHE A 717 -34.60 13.37 -28.65
C PHE A 717 -35.39 14.58 -28.13
N ASN A 718 -36.56 14.88 -28.72
CA ASN A 718 -37.42 15.96 -28.27
C ASN A 718 -37.99 15.72 -26.86
N ALA A 719 -38.26 14.46 -26.49
CA ALA A 719 -38.75 14.12 -25.15
C ALA A 719 -37.67 14.29 -24.08
N LEU A 720 -36.42 13.88 -24.34
CA LEU A 720 -35.29 14.11 -23.43
C LEU A 720 -34.98 15.60 -23.29
N LYS A 721 -34.99 16.36 -24.39
CA LYS A 721 -34.76 17.81 -24.32
C LYS A 721 -35.82 18.52 -23.46
N ALA A 722 -37.08 18.09 -23.56
CA ALA A 722 -38.15 18.65 -22.75
C ALA A 722 -37.98 18.41 -21.24
N ILE A 723 -37.17 17.44 -20.80
CA ILE A 723 -36.82 17.26 -19.38
C ILE A 723 -35.91 18.39 -18.93
N ILE A 724 -34.87 18.72 -19.70
CA ILE A 724 -33.92 19.82 -19.40
C ILE A 724 -34.68 21.16 -19.32
N ASP A 725 -35.64 21.38 -20.22
CA ASP A 725 -36.46 22.60 -20.25
C ASP A 725 -37.49 22.70 -19.09
N VAL A 726 -37.80 21.59 -18.39
CA VAL A 726 -38.89 21.51 -17.37
C VAL A 726 -38.39 21.18 -15.95
N CYS A 727 -37.26 20.49 -15.82
CA CYS A 727 -36.64 20.04 -14.57
C CYS A 727 -35.16 20.45 -14.52
N PRO A 728 -34.83 21.76 -14.54
CA PRO A 728 -33.44 22.20 -14.40
C PRO A 728 -32.87 21.76 -13.04
N GLU A 729 -31.56 21.51 -12.98
CA GLU A 729 -30.82 21.22 -11.73
C GLU A 729 -31.32 19.97 -10.97
N THR A 730 -31.80 18.94 -11.68
CA THR A 730 -32.16 17.62 -11.11
C THR A 730 -31.40 16.45 -11.73
N GLU A 731 -31.25 15.35 -10.97
CA GLU A 731 -30.64 14.08 -11.44
C GLU A 731 -31.25 13.59 -12.77
N GLU A 732 -32.56 13.77 -12.99
CA GLU A 732 -33.22 13.34 -14.23
C GLU A 732 -32.84 14.20 -15.43
N SER A 733 -32.51 15.49 -15.22
CA SER A 733 -32.00 16.39 -16.25
C SER A 733 -30.53 16.15 -16.54
N GLU A 734 -29.72 15.83 -15.54
CA GLU A 734 -28.36 15.34 -15.73
C GLU A 734 -28.35 14.02 -16.52
N PHE A 735 -29.18 13.06 -16.13
CA PHE A 735 -29.35 11.79 -16.85
C PHE A 735 -29.86 12.00 -18.28
N ALA A 736 -30.84 12.89 -18.49
CA ALA A 736 -31.32 13.24 -19.82
C ALA A 736 -30.23 13.92 -20.68
N SER A 737 -29.41 14.78 -20.06
CA SER A 737 -28.28 15.46 -20.70
C SER A 737 -27.17 14.49 -21.09
N ALA A 738 -26.78 13.58 -20.19
CA ALA A 738 -25.82 12.51 -20.46
C ALA A 738 -26.31 11.60 -21.60
N LEU A 739 -27.61 11.28 -21.63
CA LEU A 739 -28.21 10.45 -22.67
C LEU A 739 -28.32 11.18 -24.02
N LEU A 740 -28.53 12.50 -24.01
CA LEU A 740 -28.46 13.36 -25.19
C LEU A 740 -27.02 13.51 -25.72
N ALA A 741 -26.03 13.56 -24.84
CA ALA A 741 -24.61 13.56 -25.19
C ALA A 741 -24.21 12.21 -25.84
N GLN A 742 -24.63 11.07 -25.28
CA GLN A 742 -24.47 9.74 -25.91
C GLN A 742 -25.19 9.63 -27.26
N LEU A 743 -26.28 10.38 -27.46
CA LEU A 743 -27.00 10.48 -28.74
C LEU A 743 -26.34 11.47 -29.73
N GLY A 744 -25.24 12.13 -29.35
CA GLY A 744 -24.39 12.95 -30.21
C GLY A 744 -24.71 14.45 -30.23
N VAL A 745 -25.29 15.00 -29.16
CA VAL A 745 -25.62 16.43 -29.08
C VAL A 745 -25.00 17.10 -27.86
N VAL A 746 -24.17 18.11 -28.11
CA VAL A 746 -23.69 19.08 -27.10
C VAL A 746 -24.74 20.19 -26.98
N LEU A 747 -25.37 20.33 -25.82
CA LEU A 747 -26.25 21.45 -25.47
C LEU A 747 -25.43 22.47 -24.66
N SER A 748 -25.59 23.76 -24.98
CA SER A 748 -24.83 24.85 -24.35
C SER A 748 -25.68 25.62 -23.34
N SER A 749 -25.12 25.89 -22.15
CA SER A 749 -25.68 26.62 -20.99
C SER A 749 -26.92 25.95 -20.33
N VAL A 750 -27.05 25.83 -19.00
CA VAL A 750 -26.41 26.49 -17.82
C VAL A 750 -26.06 25.41 -16.77
N GLY A 751 -25.08 25.53 -15.85
CA GLY A 751 -23.97 26.50 -15.70
C GLY A 751 -23.54 26.74 -14.23
N THR A 752 -22.21 26.73 -13.95
CA THR A 752 -21.52 26.87 -12.63
C THR A 752 -21.84 25.76 -11.59
N VAL A 753 -20.92 24.98 -11.01
CA VAL A 753 -19.49 25.12 -10.58
C VAL A 753 -18.81 23.72 -10.62
N PRO A 754 -17.49 23.49 -10.41
CA PRO A 754 -16.26 24.16 -10.87
C PRO A 754 -15.59 23.38 -12.04
N GLU A 755 -14.31 23.63 -12.33
CA GLU A 755 -13.52 22.90 -13.34
C GLU A 755 -13.26 21.42 -12.94
N GLU A 756 -13.89 20.48 -13.65
CA GLU A 756 -13.29 19.17 -13.90
C GLU A 756 -12.89 19.07 -15.38
N SER A 757 -11.78 18.36 -15.62
CA SER A 757 -11.04 18.33 -16.89
C SER A 757 -11.90 17.99 -18.11
N ASP A 758 -11.64 18.70 -19.22
CA ASP A 758 -12.09 18.30 -20.56
C ASP A 758 -11.67 16.84 -20.83
N GLU A 759 -12.60 15.88 -20.71
CA GLU A 759 -12.45 14.59 -21.41
C GLU A 759 -12.62 14.85 -22.91
N GLU A 760 -11.56 15.35 -23.54
CA GLU A 760 -11.36 15.12 -24.97
C GLU A 760 -11.49 13.61 -25.19
N THR A 761 -12.45 13.20 -26.03
CA THR A 761 -12.64 11.78 -26.34
C THR A 761 -11.38 11.22 -27.00
N SER A 762 -10.52 10.62 -26.19
CA SER A 762 -9.18 10.20 -26.58
C SER A 762 -9.25 9.30 -27.80
N ALA A 763 -8.46 9.61 -28.83
CA ALA A 763 -8.38 8.80 -30.05
C ALA A 763 -7.72 7.42 -29.80
N PHE A 764 -7.27 7.16 -28.58
CA PHE A 764 -6.52 5.98 -28.17
C PHE A 764 -7.41 5.01 -27.39
N ILE A 765 -7.16 3.71 -27.57
CA ILE A 765 -7.97 2.64 -26.95
C ILE A 765 -7.13 1.75 -26.05
N VAL A 766 -7.70 1.31 -24.93
CA VAL A 766 -7.07 0.32 -24.04
C VAL A 766 -7.35 -1.07 -24.60
N ASP A 767 -6.30 -1.78 -25.00
CA ASP A 767 -6.38 -3.19 -25.41
C ASP A 767 -5.17 -3.94 -24.84
N VAL A 768 -5.37 -4.51 -23.66
CA VAL A 768 -4.32 -5.16 -22.87
C VAL A 768 -3.68 -6.36 -23.59
N ASN A 769 -4.37 -6.96 -24.57
CA ASN A 769 -3.99 -8.22 -25.20
C ASN A 769 -3.26 -8.05 -26.54
N LYS A 770 -3.23 -6.83 -27.10
CA LYS A 770 -2.51 -6.54 -28.35
C LYS A 770 -1.00 -6.51 -28.17
N GLU A 771 -0.29 -6.62 -29.30
CA GLU A 771 1.15 -6.41 -29.35
C GLU A 771 1.49 -4.98 -28.91
N HIS A 772 2.36 -4.85 -27.91
CA HIS A 772 2.81 -3.58 -27.36
C HIS A 772 4.27 -3.27 -27.71
N TYR A 773 4.60 -1.99 -27.73
CA TYR A 773 5.94 -1.44 -27.94
C TYR A 773 6.28 -0.51 -26.78
N PHE A 774 7.56 -0.46 -26.39
CA PHE A 774 8.07 0.58 -25.51
C PHE A 774 8.62 1.72 -26.36
N ALA A 775 8.20 2.93 -26.05
CA ALA A 775 8.54 4.15 -26.78
C ALA A 775 9.38 5.10 -25.92
N ILE A 776 10.36 5.75 -26.55
CA ILE A 776 11.05 6.93 -26.01
C ILE A 776 10.88 8.06 -27.03
N LEU A 777 10.34 9.20 -26.60
CA LEU A 777 10.27 10.42 -27.41
C LEU A 777 11.47 11.32 -27.13
N ILE A 778 12.15 11.70 -28.20
CA ILE A 778 13.35 12.52 -28.17
C ILE A 778 13.08 13.79 -28.99
N PRO A 779 13.08 14.97 -28.36
CA PRO A 779 13.04 16.24 -29.08
C PRO A 779 14.24 16.35 -30.03
N VAL A 780 13.99 16.68 -31.30
CA VAL A 780 15.00 16.78 -32.37
C VAL A 780 16.07 17.84 -32.04
N GLU A 781 15.73 18.82 -31.19
CA GLU A 781 16.65 19.83 -30.66
C GLU A 781 17.73 19.26 -29.72
N LYS A 782 17.42 18.16 -29.00
CA LYS A 782 18.40 17.44 -28.16
C LYS A 782 19.32 16.52 -28.98
N GLY A 783 18.98 16.22 -30.24
CA GLY A 783 19.85 15.50 -31.18
C GLY A 783 19.13 14.44 -32.02
N SER A 784 19.91 13.52 -32.58
CA SER A 784 19.45 12.45 -33.49
C SER A 784 18.98 11.17 -32.80
N GLY A 785 18.78 11.21 -31.48
CA GLY A 785 18.42 10.03 -30.66
C GLY A 785 19.43 8.88 -30.70
N SER A 786 20.67 9.13 -31.13
CA SER A 786 21.63 8.06 -31.41
C SER A 786 22.32 7.50 -30.17
N ASN A 787 22.46 8.29 -29.09
CA ASN A 787 23.07 7.83 -27.84
C ASN A 787 22.07 6.97 -27.07
N GLU A 788 20.85 7.49 -26.92
CA GLU A 788 19.69 6.88 -26.29
C GLU A 788 19.35 5.55 -26.98
N LYS A 789 19.45 5.48 -28.31
CA LYS A 789 19.31 4.23 -29.06
C LYS A 789 20.42 3.22 -28.77
N ALA A 790 21.66 3.68 -28.58
CA ALA A 790 22.78 2.81 -28.24
C ALA A 790 22.66 2.28 -26.80
N GLN A 791 22.39 3.16 -25.84
CA GLN A 791 22.11 2.81 -24.44
C GLN A 791 20.92 1.85 -24.32
N THR A 792 19.80 2.14 -24.98
CA THR A 792 18.67 1.21 -25.10
C THR A 792 19.10 -0.13 -25.72
N SER A 793 20.02 -0.14 -26.68
CA SER A 793 20.54 -1.38 -27.28
C SER A 793 21.48 -2.17 -26.38
N ASP A 794 22.20 -1.52 -25.47
CA ASP A 794 23.13 -2.19 -24.57
C ASP A 794 22.38 -2.72 -23.34
N PHE A 795 21.47 -1.93 -22.77
CA PHE A 795 20.47 -2.39 -21.79
C PHE A 795 19.69 -3.62 -22.31
N ASN A 796 19.18 -3.57 -23.54
CA ASN A 796 18.47 -4.72 -24.13
C ASN A 796 19.33 -5.99 -24.25
N LYS A 797 20.66 -5.88 -24.40
CA LYS A 797 21.56 -7.04 -24.40
C LYS A 797 21.80 -7.57 -22.99
N ALA A 798 21.96 -6.68 -22.01
CA ALA A 798 22.22 -7.04 -20.62
C ALA A 798 20.97 -7.63 -19.94
N PHE A 799 19.83 -6.94 -20.02
CA PHE A 799 18.61 -7.28 -19.27
C PHE A 799 17.64 -8.17 -20.03
N PHE A 800 17.65 -8.16 -21.38
CA PHE A 800 16.64 -8.83 -22.21
C PHE A 800 17.24 -9.60 -23.41
N GLY A 801 18.51 -10.00 -23.34
CA GLY A 801 19.23 -10.66 -24.44
C GLY A 801 18.49 -11.88 -25.02
N SER A 802 17.90 -12.72 -24.16
CA SER A 802 17.10 -13.90 -24.50
C SER A 802 15.80 -13.60 -25.26
N LYS A 803 15.31 -12.36 -25.25
CA LYS A 803 14.12 -11.91 -25.99
C LYS A 803 14.46 -11.46 -27.42
N ASN A 804 15.73 -11.17 -27.74
CA ASN A 804 16.18 -10.66 -29.05
C ASN A 804 15.37 -9.43 -29.56
N LEU A 805 15.07 -8.49 -28.66
CA LEU A 805 14.25 -7.31 -28.95
C LEU A 805 14.86 -6.43 -30.05
N ARG A 806 14.00 -5.86 -30.90
CA ARG A 806 14.39 -5.04 -32.05
C ARG A 806 14.15 -3.56 -31.77
N ILE A 807 15.20 -2.76 -31.94
CA ILE A 807 15.11 -1.30 -31.76
C ILE A 807 14.99 -0.62 -33.11
N THR A 808 13.82 -0.03 -33.35
CA THR A 808 13.58 0.87 -34.48
C THR A 808 13.63 2.32 -34.02
N SER A 809 13.91 3.24 -34.92
CA SER A 809 13.92 4.68 -34.61
C SER A 809 13.42 5.42 -35.82
N ASN A 810 12.32 6.16 -35.64
CA ASN A 810 11.58 6.83 -36.71
C ASN A 810 11.37 8.30 -36.34
N LEU A 811 11.24 9.16 -37.33
CA LEU A 811 10.79 10.54 -37.10
C LEU A 811 9.26 10.53 -36.94
N LEU A 812 8.74 10.96 -35.79
CA LEU A 812 7.30 11.01 -35.51
C LEU A 812 6.68 12.33 -36.00
N SER A 813 7.36 13.45 -35.70
CA SER A 813 6.97 14.80 -36.12
C SER A 813 8.21 15.60 -36.55
N ARG A 814 8.04 16.89 -36.91
CA ARG A 814 9.20 17.75 -37.18
C ARG A 814 10.02 18.10 -35.93
N THR A 815 9.42 17.91 -34.75
CA THR A 815 10.00 18.27 -33.45
C THR A 815 10.40 17.05 -32.62
N HIS A 816 9.85 15.86 -32.91
CA HIS A 816 10.07 14.65 -32.11
C HIS A 816 10.44 13.42 -32.95
N GLN A 817 11.47 12.71 -32.49
CA GLN A 817 11.87 11.39 -32.95
C GLN A 817 11.39 10.34 -31.93
N ILE A 818 10.92 9.18 -32.40
CA ILE A 818 10.48 8.07 -31.55
C ILE A 818 11.42 6.88 -31.71
N ILE A 819 12.00 6.42 -30.60
CA ILE A 819 12.67 5.12 -30.50
C ILE A 819 11.63 4.10 -30.05
N LEU A 820 11.56 2.94 -30.69
CA LEU A 820 10.64 1.87 -30.37
C LEU A 820 11.37 0.56 -30.16
N VAL A 821 11.24 -0.03 -28.98
CA VAL A 821 11.62 -1.40 -28.67
C VAL A 821 10.44 -2.30 -29.03
N LYS A 822 10.65 -3.23 -29.97
CA LYS A 822 9.62 -4.12 -30.52
C LYS A 822 10.02 -5.60 -30.39
N SER A 823 9.15 -6.51 -29.96
CA SER A 823 7.77 -6.32 -29.52
C SER A 823 7.43 -7.15 -28.28
N PHE A 824 6.47 -6.65 -27.51
CA PHE A 824 5.95 -7.27 -26.30
C PHE A 824 4.58 -7.88 -26.61
N LEU A 825 4.31 -9.06 -26.03
CA LEU A 825 3.13 -9.86 -26.38
C LEU A 825 1.81 -9.19 -26.00
N ASN A 826 1.80 -8.48 -24.86
CA ASN A 826 0.65 -7.88 -24.21
C ASN A 826 1.11 -6.68 -23.34
N GLN A 827 0.16 -5.96 -22.73
CA GLN A 827 0.44 -4.81 -21.88
C GLN A 827 1.37 -5.16 -20.72
N ALA A 828 1.08 -6.23 -19.98
CA ALA A 828 1.88 -6.67 -18.84
C ALA A 828 3.37 -6.82 -19.20
N LYS A 829 3.70 -7.61 -20.24
CA LYS A 829 5.10 -7.80 -20.66
C LYS A 829 5.75 -6.53 -21.25
N GLY A 830 4.96 -5.52 -21.61
CA GLY A 830 5.45 -4.17 -21.90
C GLY A 830 5.75 -3.39 -20.62
N MET A 831 4.85 -3.42 -19.63
CA MET A 831 5.04 -2.75 -18.33
C MET A 831 6.21 -3.36 -17.54
N ASP A 832 6.41 -4.68 -17.56
CA ASP A 832 7.61 -5.33 -16.99
C ASP A 832 8.92 -4.78 -17.58
N TYR A 833 8.91 -4.40 -18.87
CA TYR A 833 10.06 -3.79 -19.51
C TYR A 833 10.17 -2.31 -19.11
N PHE A 834 9.04 -1.60 -19.04
CA PHE A 834 8.97 -0.20 -18.65
C PHE A 834 9.55 0.01 -17.24
N SER A 835 9.09 -0.75 -16.23
CA SER A 835 9.55 -0.61 -14.84
C SER A 835 11.07 -0.86 -14.71
N VAL A 836 11.58 -1.93 -15.31
CA VAL A 836 13.02 -2.25 -15.26
C VAL A 836 13.86 -1.24 -16.06
N PHE A 837 13.32 -0.64 -17.13
CA PHE A 837 14.02 0.39 -17.91
C PHE A 837 14.07 1.73 -17.17
N THR A 838 12.94 2.22 -16.66
CA THR A 838 12.85 3.53 -15.96
C THR A 838 13.45 3.48 -14.57
N GLY A 839 13.38 2.34 -13.88
CA GLY A 839 14.01 2.11 -12.58
C GLY A 839 15.54 2.05 -12.61
N ASN A 840 16.15 1.61 -13.71
CA ASN A 840 17.60 1.45 -13.81
C ASN A 840 18.32 2.82 -13.87
N ARG A 841 18.81 3.28 -12.71
CA ARG A 841 19.57 4.54 -12.57
C ARG A 841 21.09 4.38 -12.71
N GLU A 842 21.62 3.17 -12.94
CA GLU A 842 23.07 2.98 -13.13
C GLU A 842 23.46 3.00 -14.62
N GLU A 843 22.82 2.19 -15.47
CA GLU A 843 23.16 2.10 -16.91
C GLU A 843 22.42 3.14 -17.76
N LEU A 844 21.27 3.64 -17.30
CA LEU A 844 20.38 4.52 -18.06
C LEU A 844 20.21 5.93 -17.47
N ILE A 845 21.07 6.37 -16.55
CA ILE A 845 20.96 7.67 -15.89
C ILE A 845 20.82 8.85 -16.87
N GLU A 846 21.58 8.86 -17.97
CA GLU A 846 21.49 9.92 -19.00
C GLU A 846 20.15 9.94 -19.73
N VAL A 847 19.51 8.77 -19.90
CA VAL A 847 18.22 8.63 -20.58
C VAL A 847 17.09 8.97 -19.61
N ASN A 848 17.11 8.38 -18.41
CA ASN A 848 16.04 8.50 -17.42
C ASN A 848 16.03 9.88 -16.75
N SER A 849 17.19 10.51 -16.53
CA SER A 849 17.30 11.91 -16.12
C SER A 849 17.23 12.90 -17.29
N GLY A 850 17.12 12.42 -18.53
CA GLY A 850 17.11 13.24 -19.74
C GLY A 850 15.81 14.02 -19.97
N GLY A 851 14.76 13.76 -19.18
CA GLY A 851 13.42 14.35 -19.36
C GLY A 851 12.83 14.00 -20.71
N PHE A 852 12.86 12.71 -21.06
CA PHE A 852 12.24 12.15 -22.26
C PHE A 852 10.93 11.46 -21.88
N ASP A 853 9.88 11.63 -22.68
CA ASP A 853 8.65 10.87 -22.48
C ASP A 853 8.89 9.41 -22.82
N MET A 854 8.57 8.54 -21.87
CA MET A 854 8.62 7.09 -22.04
C MET A 854 7.23 6.53 -21.75
N PHE A 855 6.77 5.62 -22.59
CA PHE A 855 5.46 5.00 -22.42
C PHE A 855 5.37 3.65 -23.14
N ILE A 856 4.38 2.87 -22.73
CA ILE A 856 3.96 1.64 -23.42
C ILE A 856 2.80 1.98 -24.37
N ILE A 857 2.87 1.46 -25.60
CA ILE A 857 1.90 1.75 -26.66
C ILE A 857 1.56 0.51 -27.48
N ASN A 858 0.27 0.19 -27.58
CA ASN A 858 -0.19 -0.92 -28.42
C ASN A 858 -0.03 -0.59 -29.92
N SER A 859 -0.07 -1.61 -30.76
CA SER A 859 0.18 -1.47 -32.19
C SER A 859 -0.83 -0.58 -32.95
N GLU A 860 -2.05 -0.41 -32.44
CA GLU A 860 -3.09 0.44 -33.03
C GLU A 860 -2.97 1.90 -32.57
N ASN A 861 -2.79 2.12 -31.27
CA ASN A 861 -2.51 3.46 -30.72
C ASN A 861 -1.22 4.03 -31.33
N TYR A 862 -0.20 3.22 -31.60
CA TYR A 862 1.01 3.67 -32.31
C TYR A 862 0.70 4.15 -33.74
N ILE A 863 -0.24 3.52 -34.44
CA ILE A 863 -0.68 3.97 -35.76
C ILE A 863 -1.43 5.30 -35.64
N GLU A 864 -2.27 5.46 -34.63
CA GLU A 864 -3.06 6.68 -34.41
C GLU A 864 -2.19 7.87 -33.98
N LEU A 865 -1.25 7.63 -33.05
CA LEU A 865 -0.22 8.60 -32.64
C LEU A 865 0.62 9.05 -33.84
N PHE A 866 0.92 8.14 -34.77
CA PHE A 866 1.67 8.48 -35.99
C PHE A 866 0.86 9.29 -37.01
N LYS A 867 -0.47 9.12 -37.07
CA LYS A 867 -1.37 9.95 -37.91
C LYS A 867 -1.54 11.34 -37.32
N ASN A 868 -2.01 11.39 -36.08
CA ASN A 868 -2.55 12.60 -35.45
C ASN A 868 -1.44 13.43 -34.81
N LYS A 869 -0.34 12.78 -34.39
CA LYS A 869 0.84 13.38 -33.72
C LYS A 869 0.52 14.06 -32.39
N ASP A 870 -0.61 13.69 -31.83
CA ASP A 870 -1.01 14.03 -30.48
C ASP A 870 -0.18 13.21 -29.48
N ILE A 871 0.93 13.81 -29.05
CA ILE A 871 1.86 13.25 -28.06
C ILE A 871 1.33 13.48 -26.64
N GLU A 872 0.63 14.59 -26.43
CA GLU A 872 0.21 15.07 -25.11
C GLU A 872 -1.00 14.28 -24.62
N GLY A 873 -2.04 14.15 -25.45
CA GLY A 873 -3.18 13.28 -25.18
C GLY A 873 -2.81 11.79 -25.08
N TYR A 874 -1.73 11.33 -25.76
CA TYR A 874 -1.22 9.98 -25.50
C TYR A 874 -0.50 9.85 -24.14
N ARG A 875 0.24 10.88 -23.71
CA ARG A 875 0.91 10.89 -22.39
C ARG A 875 -0.14 10.84 -21.28
N GLU A 876 -1.18 11.65 -21.38
CA GLU A 876 -2.30 11.68 -20.45
C GLU A 876 -3.05 10.35 -20.44
N PHE A 877 -3.45 9.84 -21.60
CA PHE A 877 -4.05 8.51 -21.75
C PHE A 877 -3.20 7.38 -21.13
N PHE A 878 -1.87 7.43 -21.29
CA PHE A 878 -0.96 6.46 -20.67
C PHE A 878 -0.94 6.60 -19.14
N ASN A 879 -0.84 7.82 -18.61
CA ASN A 879 -0.89 8.07 -17.16
C ASN A 879 -2.21 7.53 -16.56
N THR A 880 -3.35 7.90 -17.15
CA THR A 880 -4.68 7.54 -16.66
C THR A 880 -4.96 6.03 -16.73
N HIS A 881 -4.57 5.33 -17.80
CA HIS A 881 -4.96 3.93 -18.01
C HIS A 881 -3.85 2.88 -17.76
N TYR A 882 -2.59 3.28 -17.64
CA TYR A 882 -1.46 2.34 -17.43
C TYR A 882 -0.67 2.61 -16.15
N LEU A 883 -0.74 3.82 -15.57
CA LEU A 883 -0.01 4.17 -14.33
C LEU A 883 -0.92 4.43 -13.12
N SER A 884 -2.22 4.72 -13.31
CA SER A 884 -3.12 4.98 -12.18
C SER A 884 -3.33 3.74 -11.30
N THR A 885 -3.46 3.96 -9.99
CA THR A 885 -3.54 2.88 -8.97
C THR A 885 -4.72 1.92 -9.23
N LYS A 886 -5.83 2.45 -9.77
CA LYS A 886 -7.02 1.67 -10.18
C LYS A 886 -6.71 0.62 -11.27
N SER A 887 -5.65 0.75 -12.08
CA SER A 887 -5.30 -0.26 -13.10
C SER A 887 -4.51 -1.46 -12.57
N LYS A 888 -4.01 -1.42 -11.32
CA LYS A 888 -3.29 -2.55 -10.70
C LYS A 888 -4.23 -3.65 -10.18
N GLN A 889 -5.51 -3.33 -9.98
CA GLN A 889 -6.55 -4.34 -9.69
C GLN A 889 -6.96 -5.05 -10.99
N ALA A 890 -6.38 -6.24 -11.22
CA ALA A 890 -6.88 -7.16 -12.23
C ALA A 890 -8.15 -7.89 -11.72
N PRO A 891 -9.11 -8.24 -12.61
CA PRO A 891 -10.36 -8.90 -12.24
C PRO A 891 -10.23 -10.40 -11.93
#